data_AF-A4V6L1-F1
#
_entry.id   AF-A4V6L1-F1
#
_cell.length_a   1.000
_cell.length_b   1.000
_cell.length_c   1.000
_cell.angle_alpha   90.00
_cell.angle_beta   90.00
_cell.angle_gamma   90.00
#
_symmetry.space_group_name_H-M   'P 1'
#
loop_
_entity.id
_entity.type
_entity.pdbx_description
1 polymer ?
#
loop_
_entity_poly.entity_id
_entity_poly.type
_entity_poly.pdbx_seq_one_letter_code
_entity_poly.pdbx_strand_id
1 'polypeptide(L)'
;ATYKWSVSTPSLLADTNEKSVGATTQKFWIDVQLRWGDYDSHDIERYARSKFSDYVNDAMSIYPSPTGAMIAIDLAYNIQSAYGNWFPGLKTLMQQAMTKIMKSNPALYVLRERIRKALQLYSSEPTEPYLSSQNYNELFSNQIIWFVDDTNVYRVTIHKTFEGNLTTKPINGAIFIFNPRTGQLFLKIIHTSVWSGQKRLGQLAKWKTAEEVAALIRSVPVEEQPKQIIVTRKGMLDPLEVHLLDFPNIIIKGSELQLPFQACLKVEKFGDQILKATEPQMILYNLYDDWLDSVSSYTAFSRLILILRALHVNNDRAKVILKPDQSVITELHHIWPTLTPDQWSTVENQLKDLILLDYGKRNNVNIASLTQSEIRDIILGMEISAPSQQRQQIAEIEKQNKEQSQLTATTTRTTNKHGDEIITTTTSNYETQHFTTKTEWRIRAISATSLHMRTNNIYISNDESKDGAYTYILPQNVLKKFIVIGDLRTQISGFLYGISPPDKPQIKEIRCIVLPPQTGTTQDVEFSHELPAHEILEDLEPLGWIHTQQNETPQLSPQDISTHAKVFADKDGQRTIVMTCSFTPGSVTLCAYKLTPGGFEWGRTLKDKSINPKGYQTSHFEKVQMLLSDKFQGFFMIPTFGSWNYNFNGVRLSSNSKYDIKLAVPLNYYHKLHRPTHYLNFTKLEGEPMDADVDDPLN
;
A
#
# COMPACT_ATOMS: atom_id res chain seq x y z
N ALA A 1 12.27 -58.91 -3.67
CA ALA A 1 12.70 -59.51 -2.40
C ALA A 1 14.20 -59.74 -2.46
N THR A 2 14.93 -59.54 -1.36
CA THR A 2 16.38 -59.83 -1.27
C THR A 2 16.67 -61.34 -1.41
N TYR A 3 15.68 -62.20 -1.13
CA TYR A 3 15.68 -63.63 -1.41
C TYR A 3 14.32 -64.09 -2.00
N LYS A 4 13.57 -64.94 -1.31
CA LYS A 4 12.22 -65.41 -1.68
C LYS A 4 11.27 -65.24 -0.50
N TRP A 5 10.08 -64.71 -0.75
CA TRP A 5 9.01 -64.67 0.23
C TRP A 5 8.11 -65.90 0.07
N SER A 6 7.80 -66.57 1.18
CA SER A 6 6.70 -67.55 1.23
C SER A 6 5.39 -66.79 1.32
N VAL A 7 4.41 -67.16 0.50
CA VAL A 7 3.19 -66.37 0.31
C VAL A 7 1.94 -67.22 0.51
N SER A 8 0.96 -66.68 1.23
CA SER A 8 -0.32 -67.33 1.47
C SER A 8 -1.25 -67.28 0.24
N THR A 9 -2.29 -68.11 0.26
CA THR A 9 -3.44 -67.94 -0.65
C THR A 9 -4.14 -66.61 -0.38
N PRO A 10 -4.77 -65.99 -1.39
CA PRO A 10 -5.47 -64.73 -1.20
C PRO A 10 -6.52 -64.79 -0.07
N SER A 11 -6.41 -63.86 0.89
CA SER A 11 -7.32 -63.75 2.03
C SER A 11 -7.61 -62.28 2.35
N LEU A 12 -8.63 -62.01 3.17
CA LEU A 12 -8.92 -60.67 3.66
C LEU A 12 -7.88 -60.22 4.68
N LEU A 13 -7.75 -58.90 4.84
CA LEU A 13 -6.87 -58.26 5.83
C LEU A 13 -7.26 -58.61 7.27
N ALA A 14 -8.55 -58.83 7.54
CA ALA A 14 -9.06 -59.16 8.87
C ALA A 14 -8.92 -60.66 9.23
N ASP A 15 -8.67 -61.53 8.24
CA ASP A 15 -8.59 -62.97 8.49
C ASP A 15 -7.37 -63.32 9.37
N THR A 16 -7.55 -64.16 10.38
CA THR A 16 -6.48 -64.55 11.31
C THR A 16 -5.77 -65.85 10.93
N ASN A 17 -6.38 -66.68 10.09
CA ASN A 17 -5.86 -68.00 9.73
C ASN A 17 -5.17 -67.97 8.37
N GLU A 18 -3.84 -67.79 8.36
CA GLU A 18 -3.03 -67.87 7.14
C GLU A 18 -2.66 -69.33 6.83
N LYS A 19 -3.27 -69.90 5.77
CA LYS A 19 -2.78 -71.16 5.20
C LYS A 19 -1.59 -70.86 4.30
N SER A 20 -0.39 -71.08 4.82
CA SER A 20 0.84 -71.03 4.02
C SER A 20 0.86 -72.21 3.06
N VAL A 21 0.57 -71.94 1.78
CA VAL A 21 0.87 -72.88 0.70
C VAL A 21 2.31 -72.58 0.30
N GLY A 22 3.16 -73.58 0.08
CA GLY A 22 4.60 -73.43 -0.21
C GLY A 22 4.96 -72.67 -1.50
N ALA A 23 4.08 -71.79 -2.00
CA ALA A 23 4.35 -70.87 -3.10
C ALA A 23 5.32 -69.78 -2.66
N THR A 24 6.34 -69.52 -3.48
CA THR A 24 7.34 -68.50 -3.22
C THR A 24 7.34 -67.44 -4.31
N THR A 25 7.56 -66.18 -3.94
CA THR A 25 7.65 -65.06 -4.90
C THR A 25 8.87 -64.19 -4.63
N GLN A 26 9.29 -63.44 -5.65
CA GLN A 26 10.34 -62.42 -5.56
C GLN A 26 9.81 -61.00 -5.77
N LYS A 27 8.63 -60.85 -6.39
CA LYS A 27 7.97 -59.59 -6.67
C LYS A 27 6.59 -59.59 -5.99
N PHE A 28 6.20 -58.44 -5.47
CA PHE A 28 4.92 -58.27 -4.78
C PHE A 28 4.39 -56.89 -5.13
N TRP A 29 3.15 -56.80 -5.59
CA TRP A 29 2.50 -55.53 -5.92
C TRP A 29 1.45 -55.16 -4.86
N ILE A 30 1.21 -53.86 -4.74
CA ILE A 30 0.11 -53.30 -3.96
C ILE A 30 -0.67 -52.40 -4.89
N ASP A 31 -1.97 -52.63 -5.00
CA ASP A 31 -2.90 -51.78 -5.75
C ASP A 31 -3.83 -51.07 -4.75
N VAL A 32 -4.08 -49.77 -4.94
CA VAL A 32 -4.91 -48.94 -4.06
C VAL A 32 -6.11 -48.42 -4.84
N GLN A 33 -7.26 -49.01 -4.57
CA GLN A 33 -8.54 -48.69 -5.20
C GLN A 33 -9.32 -47.70 -4.33
N LEU A 34 -9.69 -46.56 -4.92
CA LEU A 34 -10.59 -45.59 -4.30
C LEU A 34 -12.00 -45.79 -4.83
N ARG A 35 -12.98 -45.74 -3.93
CA ARG A 35 -14.39 -45.93 -4.25
C ARG A 35 -15.24 -44.86 -3.57
N TRP A 36 -16.34 -44.49 -4.21
CA TRP A 36 -17.41 -43.72 -3.58
C TRP A 36 -18.65 -44.60 -3.48
N GLY A 37 -18.90 -45.21 -2.32
CA GLY A 37 -20.04 -46.09 -2.10
C GLY A 37 -21.37 -45.36 -1.98
N ASP A 38 -22.46 -46.11 -2.09
CA ASP A 38 -23.82 -45.67 -1.85
C ASP A 38 -24.50 -46.57 -0.80
N TYR A 39 -25.77 -46.29 -0.50
CA TYR A 39 -26.51 -47.02 0.53
C TYR A 39 -26.60 -48.52 0.24
N ASP A 40 -26.85 -48.90 -1.02
CA ASP A 40 -27.04 -50.29 -1.44
C ASP A 40 -25.72 -51.05 -1.56
N SER A 41 -24.62 -50.34 -1.81
CA SER A 41 -23.31 -50.90 -2.06
C SER A 41 -22.24 -50.13 -1.28
N HIS A 42 -21.92 -50.59 -0.08
CA HIS A 42 -20.84 -50.04 0.75
C HIS A 42 -20.02 -51.14 1.46
N ASP A 43 -20.19 -52.42 1.10
CA ASP A 43 -19.33 -53.50 1.62
C ASP A 43 -17.96 -53.49 0.91
N ILE A 44 -16.98 -52.90 1.59
CA ILE A 44 -15.63 -52.71 1.05
C ILE A 44 -14.83 -54.01 0.98
N GLU A 45 -15.14 -55.02 1.82
CA GLU A 45 -14.46 -56.32 1.80
C GLU A 45 -14.87 -57.12 0.56
N ARG A 46 -16.17 -57.17 0.30
CA ARG A 46 -16.71 -57.80 -0.92
C ARG A 46 -16.20 -57.11 -2.17
N TYR A 47 -16.12 -55.78 -2.16
CA TYR A 47 -15.58 -55.00 -3.26
C TYR A 47 -14.10 -55.32 -3.53
N ALA A 48 -13.25 -55.29 -2.50
CA ALA A 48 -11.82 -55.59 -2.63
C ALA A 48 -11.58 -56.99 -3.20
N ARG A 49 -12.33 -57.99 -2.71
CA ARG A 49 -12.23 -59.38 -3.20
C ARG A 49 -12.70 -59.53 -4.65
N SER A 50 -13.82 -58.92 -4.99
CA SER A 50 -14.35 -58.94 -6.36
C SER A 50 -13.34 -58.33 -7.32
N LYS A 51 -12.88 -57.10 -7.05
CA LYS A 51 -11.93 -56.39 -7.92
C LYS A 51 -10.58 -57.06 -8.03
N PHE A 52 -10.07 -57.62 -6.94
CA PHE A 52 -8.84 -58.42 -7.01
C PHE A 52 -9.02 -59.62 -7.95
N SER A 53 -10.14 -60.34 -7.83
CA SER A 53 -10.43 -61.50 -8.69
C SER A 53 -10.66 -61.09 -10.15
N ASP A 54 -11.36 -59.98 -10.37
CA ASP A 54 -11.63 -59.46 -11.71
C ASP A 54 -10.31 -59.05 -12.39
N TYR A 55 -9.47 -58.26 -11.73
CA TYR A 55 -8.26 -57.70 -12.34
C TYR A 55 -7.10 -58.70 -12.44
N VAL A 56 -7.01 -59.68 -11.54
CA VAL A 56 -5.96 -60.71 -11.66
C VAL A 56 -6.28 -61.70 -12.80
N ASN A 57 -7.55 -61.91 -13.13
CA ASN A 57 -7.97 -62.82 -14.21
C ASN A 57 -8.23 -62.10 -15.55
N ASP A 58 -8.28 -60.77 -15.56
CA ASP A 58 -8.50 -59.96 -16.76
C ASP A 58 -7.20 -59.80 -17.56
N ALA A 59 -7.27 -60.04 -18.87
CA ALA A 59 -6.13 -59.93 -19.78
C ALA A 59 -5.70 -58.48 -20.06
N MET A 60 -6.57 -57.49 -19.78
CA MET A 60 -6.24 -56.06 -19.94
C MET A 60 -5.50 -55.49 -18.73
N SER A 61 -5.61 -56.13 -17.57
CA SER A 61 -5.01 -55.70 -16.32
C SER A 61 -3.63 -56.35 -16.14
N ILE A 62 -2.57 -55.55 -16.15
CA ILE A 62 -1.19 -56.05 -16.14
C ILE A 62 -0.55 -55.84 -14.77
N TYR A 63 -0.25 -56.92 -14.06
CA TYR A 63 0.51 -56.91 -12.82
C TYR A 63 1.92 -57.51 -13.00
N PRO A 64 2.94 -57.00 -12.29
CA PRO A 64 4.33 -57.45 -12.44
C PRO A 64 4.61 -58.85 -11.86
N SER A 65 3.65 -59.43 -11.12
CA SER A 65 3.69 -60.78 -10.55
C SER A 65 2.27 -61.28 -10.27
N PRO A 66 2.06 -62.61 -10.17
CA PRO A 66 0.77 -63.16 -9.77
C PRO A 66 0.44 -62.94 -8.28
N THR A 67 1.44 -62.55 -7.48
CA THR A 67 1.29 -62.31 -6.04
C THR A 67 1.24 -60.82 -5.72
N GLY A 68 0.21 -60.40 -5.01
CA GLY A 68 0.07 -59.04 -4.49
C GLY A 68 -1.19 -58.84 -3.65
N ALA A 69 -1.44 -57.61 -3.24
CA ALA A 69 -2.61 -57.25 -2.43
C ALA A 69 -3.30 -56.00 -2.98
N MET A 70 -4.63 -56.03 -2.98
CA MET A 70 -5.46 -54.88 -3.32
C MET A 70 -6.04 -54.27 -2.05
N ILE A 71 -5.79 -53.00 -1.84
CA ILE A 71 -6.35 -52.18 -0.77
C ILE A 71 -7.52 -51.41 -1.38
N ALA A 72 -8.69 -51.45 -0.74
CA ALA A 72 -9.85 -50.68 -1.15
C ALA A 72 -10.25 -49.70 -0.03
N ILE A 73 -10.48 -48.44 -0.41
CA ILE A 73 -10.91 -47.37 0.50
C ILE A 73 -12.23 -46.80 -0.03
N ASP A 74 -13.28 -46.87 0.78
CA ASP A 74 -14.54 -46.17 0.51
C ASP A 74 -14.48 -44.76 1.10
N LEU A 75 -14.47 -43.77 0.22
CA LEU A 75 -14.35 -42.36 0.56
C LEU A 75 -15.65 -41.78 1.16
N ALA A 76 -16.80 -42.34 0.83
CA ALA A 76 -18.09 -41.88 1.34
C ALA A 76 -18.34 -42.38 2.77
N TYR A 77 -18.07 -43.66 3.01
CA TYR A 77 -18.30 -44.33 4.29
C TYR A 77 -17.08 -44.35 5.21
N ASN A 78 -15.92 -43.89 4.73
CA ASN A 78 -14.66 -43.83 5.49
C ASN A 78 -14.22 -45.20 6.06
N ILE A 79 -14.42 -46.26 5.27
CA ILE A 79 -14.06 -47.65 5.60
C ILE A 79 -12.99 -48.16 4.64
N GLN A 80 -12.19 -49.12 5.09
CA GLN A 80 -11.13 -49.72 4.29
C GLN A 80 -11.08 -51.23 4.51
N SER A 81 -10.66 -51.95 3.48
CA SER A 81 -10.24 -53.35 3.60
C SER A 81 -9.16 -53.65 2.57
N ALA A 82 -8.54 -54.82 2.68
CA ALA A 82 -7.65 -55.31 1.65
C ALA A 82 -7.86 -56.81 1.43
N TYR A 83 -7.67 -57.24 0.18
CA TYR A 83 -7.74 -58.64 -0.22
C TYR A 83 -6.56 -58.97 -1.12
N GLY A 84 -5.94 -60.12 -0.86
CA GLY A 84 -4.86 -60.62 -1.69
C GLY A 84 -3.93 -61.53 -0.93
N ASN A 85 -2.75 -61.72 -1.48
CA ASN A 85 -1.70 -62.57 -0.94
C ASN A 85 -0.96 -61.91 0.22
N TRP A 86 -0.49 -62.71 1.18
CA TRP A 86 0.27 -62.20 2.34
C TRP A 86 1.57 -62.98 2.53
N PHE A 87 2.66 -62.25 2.79
CA PHE A 87 3.90 -62.83 3.28
C PHE A 87 4.09 -62.49 4.77
N PRO A 88 4.91 -63.24 5.51
CA PRO A 88 5.07 -63.06 6.96
C PRO A 88 5.35 -61.62 7.36
N GLY A 89 4.54 -61.07 8.26
CA GLY A 89 4.64 -59.70 8.79
C GLY A 89 3.92 -58.61 7.97
N LEU A 90 3.60 -58.84 6.69
CA LEU A 90 2.92 -57.83 5.86
C LEU A 90 1.53 -57.49 6.40
N LYS A 91 0.77 -58.50 6.84
CA LYS A 91 -0.62 -58.33 7.27
C LYS A 91 -0.73 -57.43 8.50
N THR A 92 0.11 -57.68 9.52
CA THR A 92 0.22 -56.84 10.72
C THR A 92 0.65 -55.43 10.38
N LEU A 93 1.65 -55.27 9.50
CA LEU A 93 2.09 -53.96 9.03
C LEU A 93 0.95 -53.21 8.33
N MET A 94 0.22 -53.90 7.45
CA MET A 94 -0.87 -53.29 6.67
C MET A 94 -2.03 -52.85 7.56
N GLN A 95 -2.41 -53.66 8.55
CA GLN A 95 -3.42 -53.28 9.55
C GLN A 95 -3.03 -51.99 10.30
N GLN A 96 -1.79 -51.91 10.78
CA GLN A 96 -1.29 -50.73 11.48
C GLN A 96 -1.19 -49.51 10.55
N ALA A 97 -0.64 -49.69 9.35
CA ALA A 97 -0.45 -48.64 8.36
C ALA A 97 -1.79 -48.07 7.90
N MET A 98 -2.76 -48.91 7.52
CA MET A 98 -4.08 -48.45 7.06
C MET A 98 -4.85 -47.73 8.16
N THR A 99 -4.78 -48.21 9.40
CA THR A 99 -5.37 -47.51 10.55
C THR A 99 -4.77 -46.10 10.70
N LYS A 100 -3.44 -45.97 10.57
CA LYS A 100 -2.76 -44.68 10.67
C LYS A 100 -3.05 -43.77 9.47
N ILE A 101 -3.07 -44.29 8.25
CA ILE A 101 -3.38 -43.56 7.02
C ILE A 101 -4.81 -43.03 7.07
N MET A 102 -5.80 -43.88 7.38
CA MET A 102 -7.19 -43.44 7.50
C MET A 102 -7.34 -42.34 8.55
N LYS A 103 -6.60 -42.39 9.65
CA LYS A 103 -6.69 -41.37 10.71
C LYS A 103 -5.94 -40.07 10.37
N SER A 104 -4.76 -40.14 9.76
CA SER A 104 -3.81 -39.02 9.71
C SER A 104 -3.44 -38.56 8.30
N ASN A 105 -4.04 -39.09 7.23
CA ASN A 105 -3.75 -38.65 5.86
C ASN A 105 -4.34 -37.25 5.59
N PRO A 106 -3.53 -36.26 5.15
CA PRO A 106 -4.01 -34.90 4.89
C PRO A 106 -5.06 -34.81 3.77
N ALA A 107 -4.97 -35.61 2.71
CA ALA A 107 -5.95 -35.59 1.62
C ALA A 107 -7.32 -36.10 2.07
N LEU A 108 -7.35 -37.17 2.87
CA LEU A 108 -8.58 -37.65 3.50
C LEU A 108 -9.15 -36.65 4.51
N TYR A 109 -8.29 -35.92 5.24
CA TYR A 109 -8.72 -34.84 6.11
C TYR A 109 -9.41 -33.72 5.32
N VAL A 110 -8.79 -33.23 4.23
CA VAL A 110 -9.37 -32.21 3.34
C VAL A 110 -10.71 -32.67 2.76
N LEU A 111 -10.82 -33.94 2.35
CA LEU A 111 -12.09 -34.51 1.88
C LEU A 111 -13.19 -34.42 2.95
N ARG A 112 -12.89 -34.87 4.18
CA ARG A 112 -13.84 -34.84 5.31
C ARG A 112 -14.25 -33.42 5.66
N GLU A 113 -13.31 -32.49 5.72
CA GLU A 113 -13.59 -31.07 5.99
C GLU A 113 -14.48 -30.44 4.92
N ARG A 114 -14.25 -30.75 3.63
CA ARG A 114 -15.13 -30.29 2.55
C ARG A 114 -16.54 -30.85 2.68
N ILE A 115 -16.69 -32.14 3.02
CA ILE A 115 -18.00 -32.76 3.27
C ILE A 115 -18.68 -32.09 4.47
N ARG A 116 -17.98 -31.89 5.60
CA ARG A 116 -18.49 -31.20 6.79
C ARG A 116 -18.95 -29.77 6.47
N LYS A 117 -18.12 -28.98 5.78
CA LYS A 117 -18.45 -27.61 5.33
C LYS A 117 -19.68 -27.59 4.43
N ALA A 118 -19.78 -28.51 3.46
CA ALA A 118 -20.93 -28.59 2.56
C ALA A 118 -22.23 -28.98 3.29
N LEU A 119 -22.13 -29.85 4.30
CA LEU A 119 -23.24 -30.25 5.17
C LEU A 119 -23.51 -29.28 6.33
N GLN A 120 -22.71 -28.21 6.45
CA GLN A 120 -22.78 -27.22 7.53
C GLN A 120 -22.65 -27.84 8.94
N LEU A 121 -21.84 -28.89 9.06
CA LEU A 121 -21.53 -29.54 10.33
C LEU A 121 -20.28 -28.90 10.93
N TYR A 122 -20.39 -28.41 12.17
CA TYR A 122 -19.29 -27.80 12.91
C TYR A 122 -18.99 -28.64 14.16
N SER A 123 -17.72 -29.01 14.34
CA SER A 123 -17.23 -29.67 15.54
C SER A 123 -16.06 -28.88 16.13
N SER A 124 -16.02 -28.75 17.45
CA SER A 124 -14.89 -28.16 18.17
C SER A 124 -13.72 -29.15 18.23
N GLU A 125 -13.06 -29.39 17.10
CA GLU A 125 -11.77 -30.12 17.10
C GLU A 125 -10.67 -29.18 17.63
N PRO A 126 -9.68 -29.69 18.38
CA PRO A 126 -8.55 -28.89 18.83
C PRO A 126 -7.69 -28.50 17.61
N THR A 127 -7.94 -27.32 17.06
CA THR A 127 -7.13 -26.74 15.99
C THR A 127 -5.87 -26.10 16.57
N GLU A 128 -4.78 -26.08 15.81
CA GLU A 128 -3.63 -25.27 16.19
C GLU A 128 -4.04 -23.80 16.39
N PRO A 129 -3.58 -23.16 17.47
CA PRO A 129 -3.93 -21.77 17.73
C PRO A 129 -3.34 -20.89 16.63
N TYR A 130 -4.13 -19.94 16.13
CA TYR A 130 -3.68 -18.94 15.18
C TYR A 130 -2.56 -18.08 15.78
N LEU A 131 -1.80 -17.42 14.90
CA LEU A 131 -0.85 -16.41 15.35
C LEU A 131 -1.62 -15.24 15.96
N SER A 132 -1.30 -14.91 17.21
CA SER A 132 -1.87 -13.82 18.01
C SER A 132 -0.76 -13.09 18.77
N SER A 133 -1.10 -12.05 19.53
CA SER A 133 -0.12 -11.33 20.36
C SER A 133 0.46 -12.19 21.49
N GLN A 134 -0.20 -13.30 21.85
CA GLN A 134 0.22 -14.18 22.95
C GLN A 134 1.33 -15.16 22.53
N ASN A 135 1.26 -15.70 21.30
CA ASN A 135 2.24 -16.66 20.77
C ASN A 135 3.19 -16.03 19.73
N TYR A 136 3.18 -14.71 19.59
CA TYR A 136 4.00 -13.94 18.66
C TYR A 136 5.51 -14.28 18.72
N ASN A 137 6.02 -14.66 19.89
CA ASN A 137 7.43 -15.01 20.08
C ASN A 137 7.84 -16.31 19.37
N GLU A 138 6.89 -17.20 19.01
CA GLU A 138 7.17 -18.45 18.29
C GLU A 138 7.80 -18.22 16.91
N LEU A 139 7.55 -17.04 16.33
CA LEU A 139 8.09 -16.60 15.03
C LEU A 139 9.63 -16.59 14.98
N PHE A 140 10.28 -16.49 16.13
CA PHE A 140 11.74 -16.37 16.24
C PHE A 140 12.42 -17.63 16.76
N SER A 141 11.72 -18.76 16.72
CA SER A 141 12.29 -20.06 17.04
C SER A 141 13.30 -20.53 15.97
N ASN A 142 13.95 -21.66 16.24
CA ASN A 142 14.87 -22.27 15.27
C ASN A 142 14.15 -22.85 14.03
N GLN A 143 12.82 -22.92 14.04
CA GLN A 143 12.06 -23.38 12.88
C GLN A 143 12.04 -22.33 11.77
N ILE A 144 12.04 -22.79 10.51
CA ILE A 144 11.87 -21.92 9.36
C ILE A 144 10.38 -21.65 9.19
N ILE A 145 9.99 -20.39 9.32
CA ILE A 145 8.59 -19.94 9.25
C ILE A 145 8.48 -18.95 8.10
N TRP A 146 7.48 -19.12 7.23
CA TRP A 146 7.17 -18.17 6.17
C TRP A 146 5.80 -17.52 6.38
N PHE A 147 5.74 -16.21 6.28
CA PHE A 147 4.49 -15.49 6.06
C PHE A 147 4.14 -15.51 4.58
N VAL A 148 2.86 -15.70 4.26
CA VAL A 148 2.33 -15.55 2.89
C VAL A 148 1.22 -14.50 2.93
N ASP A 149 1.41 -13.42 2.17
CA ASP A 149 0.40 -12.37 1.97
C ASP A 149 -0.04 -12.32 0.50
N ASP A 150 -1.34 -12.52 0.27
CA ASP A 150 -1.98 -12.52 -1.04
C ASP A 150 -2.65 -11.17 -1.39
N THR A 151 -2.54 -10.17 -0.51
CA THR A 151 -3.30 -8.91 -0.61
C THR A 151 -3.03 -8.17 -1.92
N ASN A 152 -1.79 -8.19 -2.41
CA ASN A 152 -1.36 -7.47 -3.61
C ASN A 152 -1.20 -8.35 -4.85
N VAL A 153 -1.75 -9.57 -4.85
CA VAL A 153 -1.63 -10.51 -5.98
C VAL A 153 -2.50 -10.09 -7.15
N TYR A 154 -3.78 -9.81 -6.91
CA TYR A 154 -4.71 -9.33 -7.92
C TYR A 154 -5.09 -7.88 -7.65
N ARG A 155 -4.51 -6.97 -8.44
CA ARG A 155 -4.67 -5.51 -8.30
C ARG A 155 -5.35 -4.96 -9.55
N VAL A 156 -6.19 -3.95 -9.35
CA VAL A 156 -6.93 -3.31 -10.43
C VAL A 156 -6.86 -1.79 -10.32
N THR A 157 -6.84 -1.11 -11.47
CA THR A 157 -7.18 0.31 -11.57
C THR A 157 -8.66 0.43 -11.93
N ILE A 158 -9.38 1.26 -11.19
CA ILE A 158 -10.81 1.50 -11.38
C ILE A 158 -10.97 2.75 -12.24
N HIS A 159 -11.69 2.62 -13.35
CA HIS A 159 -12.05 3.72 -14.23
C HIS A 159 -13.57 3.84 -14.28
N LYS A 160 -14.08 5.02 -13.90
CA LYS A 160 -15.50 5.35 -14.07
C LYS A 160 -15.72 5.76 -15.53
N THR A 161 -16.59 5.02 -16.20
CA THR A 161 -17.02 5.33 -17.57
C THR A 161 -17.95 6.54 -17.58
N PHE A 162 -18.16 7.10 -18.77
CA PHE A 162 -19.06 8.25 -18.97
C PHE A 162 -20.49 7.98 -18.49
N GLU A 163 -20.98 6.75 -18.65
CA GLU A 163 -22.31 6.28 -18.23
C GLU A 163 -22.42 6.07 -16.71
N GLY A 164 -21.34 6.30 -15.96
CA GLY A 164 -21.27 6.09 -14.51
C GLY A 164 -20.87 4.67 -14.11
N ASN A 165 -20.74 3.74 -15.05
CA ASN A 165 -20.32 2.36 -14.77
C ASN A 165 -18.85 2.31 -14.35
N LEU A 166 -18.53 1.52 -13.32
CA LEU A 166 -17.17 1.26 -12.87
C LEU A 166 -16.58 0.10 -13.69
N THR A 167 -15.50 0.36 -14.41
CA THR A 167 -14.72 -0.66 -15.12
C THR A 167 -13.37 -0.86 -14.44
N THR A 168 -12.87 -2.09 -14.42
CA THR A 168 -11.60 -2.43 -13.76
C THR A 168 -10.60 -2.94 -14.79
N LYS A 169 -9.36 -2.45 -14.72
CA LYS A 169 -8.24 -2.97 -15.51
C LYS A 169 -7.21 -3.60 -14.57
N PRO A 170 -6.81 -4.87 -14.79
CA PRO A 170 -5.80 -5.49 -13.96
C PRO A 170 -4.43 -4.85 -14.20
N ILE A 171 -3.65 -4.73 -13.13
CA ILE A 171 -2.24 -4.32 -13.16
C ILE A 171 -1.37 -5.43 -12.55
N ASN A 172 -0.06 -5.32 -12.71
CA ASN A 172 0.87 -6.27 -12.11
C ASN A 172 0.70 -6.32 -10.58
N GLY A 173 0.70 -7.54 -10.06
CA GLY A 173 0.66 -7.83 -8.64
C GLY A 173 1.91 -8.55 -8.18
N ALA A 174 1.96 -8.87 -6.89
CA ALA A 174 3.02 -9.70 -6.33
C ALA A 174 2.52 -10.54 -5.17
N ILE A 175 3.05 -11.76 -5.07
CA ILE A 175 2.96 -12.59 -3.87
C ILE A 175 4.12 -12.21 -2.96
N PHE A 176 3.81 -12.00 -1.69
CA PHE A 176 4.79 -11.65 -0.67
C PHE A 176 5.00 -12.86 0.24
N ILE A 177 6.19 -13.47 0.18
CA ILE A 177 6.57 -14.61 1.02
C ILE A 177 7.78 -14.21 1.87
N PHE A 178 7.66 -14.21 3.19
CA PHE A 178 8.63 -13.56 4.06
C PHE A 178 9.04 -14.41 5.27
N ASN A 179 10.33 -14.51 5.52
CA ASN A 179 10.89 -15.15 6.71
C ASN A 179 11.15 -14.10 7.82
N PRO A 180 10.38 -14.10 8.92
CA PRO A 180 10.50 -13.08 9.97
C PRO A 180 11.78 -13.20 10.80
N ARG A 181 12.48 -14.34 10.76
CA ARG A 181 13.73 -14.50 11.50
C ARG A 181 14.92 -13.93 10.73
N THR A 182 15.00 -14.20 9.44
CA THR A 182 16.15 -13.81 8.61
C THR A 182 15.94 -12.50 7.85
N GLY A 183 14.69 -12.03 7.70
CA GLY A 183 14.37 -10.87 6.88
C GLY A 183 14.24 -11.20 5.39
N GLN A 184 14.46 -12.45 4.98
CA GLN A 184 14.40 -12.85 3.59
C GLN A 184 12.98 -12.73 3.03
N LEU A 185 12.84 -12.02 1.93
CA LEU A 185 11.61 -11.84 1.17
C LEU A 185 11.77 -12.49 -0.21
N PHE A 186 10.88 -13.43 -0.52
CA PHE A 186 10.64 -13.94 -1.86
C PHE A 186 9.43 -13.17 -2.44
N LEU A 187 9.71 -12.24 -3.34
CA LEU A 187 8.70 -11.42 -4.01
C LEU A 187 8.45 -12.00 -5.40
N LYS A 188 7.35 -12.73 -5.57
CA LYS A 188 6.95 -13.28 -6.87
C LYS A 188 6.05 -12.31 -7.60
N ILE A 189 6.54 -11.72 -8.68
CA ILE A 189 5.74 -10.83 -9.54
C ILE A 189 4.75 -11.67 -10.35
N ILE A 190 3.48 -11.26 -10.33
CA ILE A 190 2.40 -11.81 -11.13
C ILE A 190 2.03 -10.79 -12.20
N HIS A 191 2.42 -11.11 -13.44
CA HIS A 191 2.17 -10.25 -14.60
C HIS A 191 0.70 -10.32 -15.04
N THR A 192 0.20 -9.23 -15.63
CA THR A 192 -1.20 -9.13 -16.12
C THR A 192 -1.63 -10.22 -17.09
N SER A 193 -0.69 -10.84 -17.81
CA SER A 193 -0.97 -11.95 -18.74
C SER A 193 -1.62 -13.16 -18.06
N VAL A 194 -1.37 -13.38 -16.76
CA VAL A 194 -1.97 -14.47 -15.98
C VAL A 194 -3.50 -14.34 -15.88
N TRP A 195 -4.00 -13.11 -15.96
CA TRP A 195 -5.44 -12.81 -15.84
C TRP A 195 -6.17 -12.85 -17.19
N SER A 196 -5.43 -12.93 -18.31
CA SER A 196 -6.01 -12.84 -19.65
C SER A 196 -6.91 -14.04 -19.95
N GLY A 197 -8.14 -13.76 -20.41
CA GLY A 197 -9.13 -14.80 -20.75
C GLY A 197 -9.75 -15.52 -19.54
N GLN A 198 -9.40 -15.14 -18.31
CA GLN A 198 -9.88 -15.80 -17.10
C GLN A 198 -11.09 -15.10 -16.48
N LYS A 199 -11.91 -15.86 -15.76
CA LYS A 199 -13.06 -15.35 -14.98
C LYS A 199 -12.86 -15.65 -13.50
N ARG A 200 -13.61 -14.95 -12.64
CA ARG A 200 -13.54 -15.10 -11.16
C ARG A 200 -12.12 -14.89 -10.61
N LEU A 201 -11.48 -13.81 -11.06
CA LEU A 201 -10.07 -13.50 -10.79
C LEU A 201 -9.72 -13.44 -9.30
N GLY A 202 -10.65 -13.02 -8.43
CA GLY A 202 -10.43 -13.03 -6.99
C GLY A 202 -10.25 -14.42 -6.37
N GLN A 203 -10.89 -15.45 -6.93
CA GLN A 203 -10.64 -16.83 -6.52
C GLN A 203 -9.35 -17.35 -7.15
N LEU A 204 -9.16 -17.10 -8.45
CA LEU A 204 -7.97 -17.53 -9.18
C LEU A 204 -6.68 -17.00 -8.54
N ALA A 205 -6.67 -15.76 -8.05
CA ALA A 205 -5.52 -15.16 -7.36
C ALA A 205 -5.04 -16.01 -6.17
N LYS A 206 -5.96 -16.56 -5.37
CA LYS A 206 -5.63 -17.38 -4.20
C LYS A 206 -5.03 -18.72 -4.60
N TRP A 207 -5.63 -19.38 -5.60
CA TRP A 207 -5.13 -20.65 -6.14
C TRP A 207 -3.77 -20.48 -6.80
N LYS A 208 -3.60 -19.42 -7.60
CA LYS A 208 -2.31 -19.10 -8.21
C LYS A 208 -1.25 -18.79 -7.15
N THR A 209 -1.63 -18.11 -6.08
CA THR A 209 -0.73 -17.87 -4.94
C THR A 209 -0.27 -19.19 -4.31
N ALA A 210 -1.19 -20.10 -4.01
CA ALA A 210 -0.86 -21.39 -3.43
C ALA A 210 0.01 -22.27 -4.35
N GLU A 211 -0.25 -22.24 -5.67
CA GLU A 211 0.55 -22.91 -6.68
C GLU A 211 2.00 -22.40 -6.69
N GLU A 212 2.21 -21.08 -6.73
CA GLU A 212 3.55 -20.48 -6.75
C GLU A 212 4.30 -20.68 -5.42
N VAL A 213 3.59 -20.65 -4.27
CA VAL A 213 4.17 -21.00 -2.97
C VAL A 213 4.64 -22.45 -2.96
N ALA A 214 3.82 -23.40 -3.43
CA ALA A 214 4.19 -24.80 -3.51
C ALA A 214 5.37 -25.03 -4.48
N ALA A 215 5.41 -24.31 -5.60
CA ALA A 215 6.52 -24.34 -6.54
C ALA A 215 7.83 -23.82 -5.91
N LEU A 216 7.76 -22.74 -5.13
CA LEU A 216 8.91 -22.23 -4.38
C LEU A 216 9.44 -23.25 -3.37
N ILE A 217 8.55 -23.91 -2.61
CA ILE A 217 8.95 -24.95 -1.63
C ILE A 217 9.63 -26.13 -2.34
N ARG A 218 9.14 -26.55 -3.52
CA ARG A 218 9.80 -27.59 -4.33
C ARG A 218 11.18 -27.17 -4.84
N SER A 219 11.43 -25.87 -5.01
CA SER A 219 12.69 -25.35 -5.54
C SER A 219 13.79 -25.20 -4.49
N VAL A 220 13.44 -25.15 -3.20
CA VAL A 220 14.42 -25.02 -2.11
C VAL A 220 14.81 -26.41 -1.55
N PRO A 221 16.06 -26.58 -1.08
CA PRO A 221 16.50 -27.80 -0.40
C PRO A 221 15.64 -28.13 0.82
N VAL A 222 15.54 -29.41 1.18
CA VAL A 222 14.67 -29.91 2.27
C VAL A 222 15.06 -29.29 3.63
N GLU A 223 16.32 -28.91 3.80
CA GLU A 223 16.86 -28.23 4.98
C GLU A 223 16.36 -26.79 5.11
N GLU A 224 16.08 -26.13 3.98
CA GLU A 224 15.59 -24.75 3.91
C GLU A 224 14.06 -24.65 3.78
N GLN A 225 13.38 -25.78 3.61
CA GLN A 225 11.92 -25.81 3.55
C GLN A 225 11.29 -25.34 4.85
N PRO A 226 10.22 -24.52 4.78
CA PRO A 226 9.53 -24.05 5.98
C PRO A 226 8.91 -25.22 6.72
N LYS A 227 8.98 -25.20 8.06
CA LYS A 227 8.19 -26.11 8.91
C LYS A 227 6.79 -25.56 9.14
N GLN A 228 6.62 -24.26 8.99
CA GLN A 228 5.35 -23.58 9.20
C GLN A 228 5.15 -22.46 8.18
N ILE A 229 3.93 -22.36 7.66
CA ILE A 229 3.46 -21.28 6.80
C ILE A 229 2.32 -20.57 7.50
N ILE A 230 2.45 -19.25 7.67
CA ILE A 230 1.44 -18.41 8.29
C ILE A 230 0.80 -17.54 7.21
N VAL A 231 -0.51 -17.69 7.01
CA VAL A 231 -1.26 -16.86 6.06
C VAL A 231 -1.86 -15.64 6.76
N THR A 232 -1.74 -14.48 6.11
CA THR A 232 -2.36 -13.24 6.61
C THR A 232 -3.88 -13.24 6.46
N ARG A 233 -4.41 -13.97 5.46
CA ARG A 233 -5.84 -13.99 5.12
C ARG A 233 -6.37 -15.41 5.11
N LYS A 234 -7.47 -15.65 5.85
CA LYS A 234 -8.10 -16.98 6.00
C LYS A 234 -8.45 -17.65 4.67
N GLY A 235 -8.74 -16.87 3.64
CA GLY A 235 -9.05 -17.39 2.31
C GLY A 235 -7.91 -18.15 1.61
N MET A 236 -6.68 -18.07 2.14
CA MET A 236 -5.50 -18.80 1.63
C MET A 236 -5.28 -20.16 2.28
N LEU A 237 -5.97 -20.48 3.39
CA LEU A 237 -5.83 -21.78 4.07
C LEU A 237 -6.22 -22.93 3.14
N ASP A 238 -7.46 -22.92 2.65
CA ASP A 238 -7.99 -24.01 1.81
C ASP A 238 -7.14 -24.26 0.53
N PRO A 239 -6.71 -23.23 -0.25
CA PRO A 239 -5.84 -23.47 -1.40
C PRO A 239 -4.46 -24.03 -1.04
N LEU A 240 -3.84 -23.56 0.05
CA LEU A 240 -2.52 -24.06 0.46
C LEU A 240 -2.59 -25.49 0.97
N GLU A 241 -3.63 -25.86 1.73
CA GLU A 241 -3.83 -27.25 2.19
C GLU A 241 -3.89 -28.23 1.01
N VAL A 242 -4.50 -27.81 -0.11
CA VAL A 242 -4.61 -28.64 -1.32
C VAL A 242 -3.29 -28.71 -2.08
N HIS A 243 -2.59 -27.59 -2.24
CA HIS A 243 -1.34 -27.55 -3.00
C HIS A 243 -0.14 -28.12 -2.25
N LEU A 244 -0.22 -28.22 -0.91
CA LEU A 244 0.85 -28.74 -0.05
C LEU A 244 0.59 -30.17 0.45
N LEU A 245 -0.30 -30.93 -0.19
CA LEU A 245 -0.51 -32.36 0.12
C LEU A 245 0.78 -33.20 0.00
N ASP A 246 1.70 -32.81 -0.89
CA ASP A 246 3.03 -33.42 -1.05
C ASP A 246 3.96 -33.14 0.15
N PHE A 247 3.61 -32.17 1.01
CA PHE A 247 4.42 -31.67 2.11
C PHE A 247 3.69 -31.83 3.46
N PRO A 248 3.42 -33.06 3.92
CA PRO A 248 2.59 -33.33 5.10
C PRO A 248 3.19 -32.83 6.43
N ASN A 249 4.48 -32.47 6.43
CA ASN A 249 5.20 -31.98 7.61
C ASN A 249 5.15 -30.44 7.74
N ILE A 250 4.57 -29.74 6.77
CA ILE A 250 4.46 -28.27 6.81
C ILE A 250 3.13 -27.91 7.45
N ILE A 251 3.20 -27.18 8.57
CA ILE A 251 2.04 -26.69 9.29
C ILE A 251 1.52 -25.42 8.60
N ILE A 252 0.23 -25.38 8.27
CA ILE A 252 -0.43 -24.19 7.72
C ILE A 252 -1.26 -23.55 8.83
N LYS A 253 -0.95 -22.30 9.18
CA LYS A 253 -1.58 -21.57 10.28
C LYS A 253 -2.15 -20.23 9.81
N GLY A 254 -3.31 -19.83 10.37
CA GLY A 254 -3.87 -18.50 10.15
C GLY A 254 -3.29 -17.45 11.12
N SER A 255 -3.41 -16.18 10.78
CA SER A 255 -3.08 -15.05 11.66
C SER A 255 -4.35 -14.32 12.09
N GLU A 256 -4.47 -14.02 13.39
CA GLU A 256 -5.42 -13.03 13.92
C GLU A 256 -4.87 -11.61 13.81
N LEU A 257 -3.54 -11.47 13.72
CA LEU A 257 -2.87 -10.20 13.52
C LEU A 257 -3.05 -9.74 12.08
N GLN A 258 -3.52 -8.50 11.86
CA GLN A 258 -3.61 -7.88 10.55
C GLN A 258 -2.29 -7.18 10.20
N LEU A 259 -1.25 -7.95 9.90
CA LEU A 259 0.08 -7.42 9.60
C LEU A 259 0.08 -6.56 8.30
N PRO A 260 0.83 -5.44 8.25
CA PRO A 260 0.72 -4.45 7.18
C PRO A 260 1.64 -4.76 5.98
N PHE A 261 1.86 -6.03 5.63
CA PHE A 261 2.77 -6.41 4.53
C PHE A 261 2.37 -5.80 3.19
N GLN A 262 1.07 -5.57 2.97
CA GLN A 262 0.58 -4.86 1.79
C GLN A 262 1.19 -3.46 1.58
N ALA A 263 1.63 -2.80 2.66
CA ALA A 263 2.26 -1.48 2.60
C ALA A 263 3.68 -1.52 2.06
N CYS A 264 4.30 -2.70 1.98
CA CYS A 264 5.63 -2.89 1.42
C CYS A 264 5.69 -2.41 -0.04
N LEU A 265 4.64 -2.65 -0.83
CA LEU A 265 4.56 -2.17 -2.22
C LEU A 265 4.49 -0.64 -2.36
N LYS A 266 4.29 0.10 -1.26
CA LYS A 266 4.35 1.57 -1.27
C LYS A 266 5.79 2.11 -1.21
N VAL A 267 6.78 1.24 -1.01
CA VAL A 267 8.20 1.54 -1.15
C VAL A 267 8.54 1.54 -2.64
N GLU A 268 9.17 2.61 -3.12
CA GLU A 268 9.41 2.87 -4.55
C GLU A 268 10.21 1.74 -5.21
N LYS A 269 11.21 1.19 -4.51
CA LYS A 269 12.05 0.08 -5.01
C LYS A 269 11.21 -1.12 -5.45
N PHE A 270 10.21 -1.50 -4.65
CA PHE A 270 9.31 -2.62 -4.97
C PHE A 270 8.23 -2.23 -5.96
N GLY A 271 7.59 -1.07 -5.75
CA GLY A 271 6.50 -0.59 -6.60
C GLY A 271 6.93 -0.45 -8.06
N ASP A 272 8.08 0.16 -8.30
CA ASP A 272 8.61 0.38 -9.64
C ASP A 272 8.98 -0.92 -10.33
N GLN A 273 9.61 -1.86 -9.63
CA GLN A 273 9.97 -3.15 -10.21
C GLN A 273 8.76 -3.97 -10.60
N ILE A 274 7.72 -4.01 -9.75
CA ILE A 274 6.47 -4.71 -10.06
C ILE A 274 5.80 -4.09 -11.28
N LEU A 275 5.75 -2.76 -11.37
CA LEU A 275 5.12 -2.06 -12.49
C LEU A 275 5.90 -2.19 -13.81
N LYS A 276 7.23 -2.23 -13.76
CA LYS A 276 8.11 -2.36 -14.94
C LYS A 276 8.25 -3.79 -15.46
N ALA A 277 7.91 -4.79 -14.67
CA ALA A 277 8.04 -6.19 -15.05
C ALA A 277 7.16 -6.55 -16.26
N THR A 278 7.77 -7.15 -17.27
CA THR A 278 7.12 -7.62 -18.50
C THR A 278 6.72 -9.09 -18.44
N GLU A 279 7.22 -9.84 -17.46
CA GLU A 279 6.96 -11.27 -17.27
C GLU A 279 6.93 -11.66 -15.78
N PRO A 280 6.34 -12.82 -15.43
CA PRO A 280 6.36 -13.33 -14.06
C PRO A 280 7.77 -13.74 -13.63
N GLN A 281 8.29 -13.12 -12.57
CA GLN A 281 9.64 -13.37 -12.07
C GLN A 281 9.70 -13.41 -10.54
N MET A 282 10.62 -14.20 -9.99
CA MET A 282 10.89 -14.26 -8.55
C MET A 282 12.07 -13.34 -8.23
N ILE A 283 11.89 -12.45 -7.25
CA ILE A 283 12.95 -11.53 -6.81
C ILE A 283 13.20 -11.75 -5.32
N LEU A 284 14.48 -11.86 -4.96
CA LEU A 284 14.93 -12.03 -3.58
C LEU A 284 15.33 -10.68 -2.98
N TYR A 285 14.90 -10.45 -1.76
CA TYR A 285 15.24 -9.29 -0.95
C TYR A 285 15.55 -9.70 0.48
N ASN A 286 16.26 -8.82 1.21
CA ASN A 286 16.35 -8.89 2.66
C ASN A 286 15.73 -7.62 3.24
N LEU A 287 14.54 -7.71 3.84
CA LEU A 287 13.83 -6.56 4.40
C LEU A 287 14.47 -5.97 5.66
N TYR A 288 15.45 -6.66 6.24
CA TYR A 288 16.21 -6.15 7.38
C TYR A 288 17.49 -5.45 6.97
N ASP A 289 17.86 -5.48 5.68
CA ASP A 289 19.16 -4.99 5.22
C ASP A 289 20.29 -5.59 6.09
N ASP A 290 20.95 -4.78 6.91
CA ASP A 290 22.05 -5.11 7.82
C ASP A 290 21.64 -5.11 9.31
N TRP A 291 20.36 -4.93 9.65
CA TRP A 291 19.94 -4.72 11.04
C TRP A 291 20.31 -5.87 11.98
N LEU A 292 20.37 -7.11 11.46
CA LEU A 292 20.69 -8.28 12.26
C LEU A 292 22.13 -8.27 12.82
N ASP A 293 23.00 -7.40 12.31
CA ASP A 293 24.36 -7.22 12.83
C ASP A 293 24.36 -6.47 14.18
N SER A 294 23.32 -5.67 14.45
CA SER A 294 23.22 -4.82 15.64
C SER A 294 22.03 -5.13 16.54
N VAL A 295 20.96 -5.72 16.01
CA VAL A 295 19.74 -6.02 16.76
C VAL A 295 19.23 -7.45 16.52
N SER A 296 18.48 -7.98 17.48
CA SER A 296 17.86 -9.31 17.36
C SER A 296 16.81 -9.36 16.25
N SER A 297 16.51 -10.56 15.73
CA SER A 297 15.42 -10.78 14.77
C SER A 297 14.06 -10.28 15.28
N TYR A 298 13.80 -10.41 16.58
CA TYR A 298 12.58 -9.89 17.22
C TYR A 298 12.47 -8.37 17.07
N THR A 299 13.57 -7.66 17.37
CA THR A 299 13.65 -6.20 17.27
C THR A 299 13.57 -5.75 15.82
N ALA A 300 14.30 -6.42 14.92
CA ALA A 300 14.28 -6.13 13.48
C ALA A 300 12.87 -6.30 12.89
N PHE A 301 12.17 -7.38 13.24
CA PHE A 301 10.79 -7.59 12.82
C PHE A 301 9.85 -6.52 13.38
N SER A 302 9.99 -6.18 14.66
CA SER A 302 9.17 -5.14 15.30
C SER A 302 9.39 -3.77 14.65
N ARG A 303 10.64 -3.42 14.32
CA ARG A 303 10.99 -2.23 13.53
C ARG A 303 10.33 -2.26 12.16
N LEU A 304 10.43 -3.38 11.44
CA LEU A 304 9.79 -3.53 10.12
C LEU A 304 8.28 -3.33 10.19
N ILE A 305 7.60 -3.98 11.14
CA ILE A 305 6.15 -3.84 11.31
C ILE A 305 5.76 -2.40 11.64
N LEU A 306 6.54 -1.71 12.47
CA LEU A 306 6.32 -0.31 12.80
C LEU A 306 6.41 0.59 11.56
N ILE A 307 7.44 0.41 10.74
CA ILE A 307 7.64 1.15 9.49
C ILE A 307 6.48 0.87 8.52
N LEU A 308 6.18 -0.41 8.28
CA LEU A 308 5.12 -0.80 7.35
C LEU A 308 3.74 -0.32 7.82
N ARG A 309 3.46 -0.33 9.13
CA ARG A 309 2.21 0.21 9.69
C ARG A 309 2.13 1.71 9.50
N ALA A 310 3.21 2.45 9.75
CA ALA A 310 3.25 3.89 9.53
C ALA A 310 3.04 4.23 8.05
N LEU A 311 3.67 3.50 7.11
CA LEU A 311 3.46 3.64 5.67
C LEU A 311 2.04 3.27 5.24
N HIS A 312 1.40 2.33 5.95
CA HIS A 312 0.00 1.97 5.72
C HIS A 312 -0.93 3.14 6.10
N VAL A 313 -0.73 3.69 7.29
CA VAL A 313 -1.53 4.77 7.90
C VAL A 313 -1.35 6.11 7.18
N ASN A 314 -0.11 6.58 7.04
CA ASN A 314 0.20 7.86 6.41
C ASN A 314 1.54 7.76 5.67
N ASN A 315 1.46 7.45 4.38
CA ASN A 315 2.64 7.20 3.55
C ASN A 315 3.55 8.43 3.43
N ASP A 316 2.96 9.61 3.19
CA ASP A 316 3.71 10.86 3.02
C ASP A 316 4.53 11.18 4.29
N ARG A 317 3.87 11.19 5.45
CA ARG A 317 4.53 11.56 6.71
C ARG A 317 5.54 10.51 7.19
N ALA A 318 5.25 9.22 7.00
CA ALA A 318 6.19 8.16 7.31
C ALA A 318 7.47 8.26 6.47
N LYS A 319 7.38 8.57 5.17
CA LYS A 319 8.55 8.78 4.31
C LYS A 319 9.41 9.97 4.73
N VAL A 320 8.78 11.05 5.18
CA VAL A 320 9.50 12.21 5.74
C VAL A 320 10.23 11.83 7.04
N ILE A 321 9.59 11.07 7.92
CA ILE A 321 10.19 10.60 9.18
C ILE A 321 11.39 9.68 8.92
N LEU A 322 11.29 8.80 7.92
CA LEU A 322 12.38 7.88 7.56
C LEU A 322 13.62 8.59 7.00
N LYS A 323 13.46 9.78 6.42
CA LYS A 323 14.55 10.57 5.82
C LYS A 323 14.62 11.96 6.48
N PRO A 324 15.12 12.05 7.72
CA PRO A 324 15.10 13.30 8.49
C PRO A 324 16.05 14.36 7.95
N ASP A 325 17.15 13.96 7.30
CA ASP A 325 18.16 14.85 6.73
C ASP A 325 18.65 14.34 5.37
N GLN A 326 19.17 15.26 4.54
CA GLN A 326 19.75 14.98 3.23
C GLN A 326 21.06 14.17 3.32
N SER A 327 21.77 14.24 4.45
CA SER A 327 22.96 13.42 4.72
C SER A 327 22.65 11.93 4.80
N VAL A 328 21.41 11.56 5.12
CA VAL A 328 20.98 10.16 5.23
C VAL A 328 20.75 9.59 3.83
N ILE A 329 21.65 8.69 3.44
CA ILE A 329 21.55 7.95 2.18
C ILE A 329 20.96 6.56 2.40
N THR A 330 20.30 6.05 1.37
CA THR A 330 19.93 4.63 1.28
C THR A 330 20.93 3.99 0.33
N GLU A 331 21.64 2.97 0.77
CA GLU A 331 22.59 2.25 -0.08
C GLU A 331 21.87 1.54 -1.23
N LEU A 332 22.57 1.33 -2.34
CA LEU A 332 21.97 0.78 -3.57
C LEU A 332 21.33 -0.61 -3.34
N HIS A 333 21.98 -1.44 -2.52
CA HIS A 333 21.51 -2.78 -2.21
C HIS A 333 20.50 -2.79 -1.05
N HIS A 334 20.46 -1.75 -0.21
CA HIS A 334 19.52 -1.61 0.89
C HIS A 334 18.14 -1.11 0.45
N ILE A 335 17.14 -1.32 1.31
CA ILE A 335 15.77 -0.85 1.12
C ILE A 335 15.53 0.38 2.01
N TRP A 336 16.04 0.35 3.24
CA TRP A 336 15.83 1.38 4.24
C TRP A 336 17.02 2.34 4.31
N PRO A 337 16.80 3.58 4.78
CA PRO A 337 17.89 4.54 5.00
C PRO A 337 18.90 4.00 6.03
N THR A 338 20.18 4.22 5.78
CA THR A 338 21.25 3.82 6.72
C THR A 338 21.27 4.80 7.87
N LEU A 339 20.87 4.35 9.06
CA LEU A 339 20.73 5.16 10.28
C LEU A 339 21.54 4.54 11.41
N THR A 340 22.06 5.40 12.31
CA THR A 340 22.70 4.94 13.55
C THR A 340 21.66 4.40 14.54
N PRO A 341 22.06 3.61 15.56
CA PRO A 341 21.13 3.10 16.58
C PRO A 341 20.31 4.19 17.29
N ASP A 342 20.92 5.35 17.59
CA ASP A 342 20.24 6.47 18.24
C ASP A 342 19.23 7.17 17.31
N GLN A 343 19.58 7.29 16.02
CA GLN A 343 18.67 7.79 15.00
C GLN A 343 17.48 6.84 14.82
N TRP A 344 17.72 5.52 14.79
CA TRP A 344 16.66 4.51 14.76
C TRP A 344 15.70 4.65 15.95
N SER A 345 16.23 4.82 17.16
CA SER A 345 15.39 5.04 18.36
C SER A 345 14.49 6.28 18.22
N THR A 346 15.02 7.36 17.66
CA THR A 346 14.25 8.60 17.42
C THR A 346 13.16 8.40 16.36
N VAL A 347 13.52 7.79 15.23
CA VAL A 347 12.61 7.48 14.11
C VAL A 347 11.51 6.52 14.55
N GLU A 348 11.84 5.45 15.27
CA GLU A 348 10.86 4.48 15.79
C GLU A 348 9.83 5.15 16.70
N ASN A 349 10.26 6.05 17.60
CA ASN A 349 9.32 6.79 18.43
C ASN A 349 8.39 7.70 17.60
N GLN A 350 8.92 8.40 16.60
CA GLN A 350 8.09 9.24 15.72
C GLN A 350 7.09 8.42 14.88
N LEU A 351 7.48 7.24 14.40
CA LEU A 351 6.59 6.33 13.67
C LEU A 351 5.49 5.77 14.58
N LYS A 352 5.83 5.40 15.82
CA LYS A 352 4.88 4.97 16.84
C LYS A 352 3.85 6.07 17.13
N ASP A 353 4.30 7.29 17.37
CA ASP A 353 3.42 8.43 17.64
C ASP A 353 2.50 8.73 16.44
N LEU A 354 3.01 8.63 15.21
CA LEU A 354 2.20 8.79 13.99
C LEU A 354 1.04 7.79 13.93
N ILE A 355 1.30 6.51 14.25
CA ILE A 355 0.28 5.46 14.25
C ILE A 355 -0.75 5.71 15.34
N LEU A 356 -0.30 6.03 16.56
CA LEU A 356 -1.18 6.26 17.70
C LEU A 356 -2.03 7.52 17.53
N LEU A 357 -1.49 8.59 16.93
CA LEU A 357 -2.23 9.82 16.62
C LEU A 357 -3.35 9.58 15.61
N ASP A 358 -3.10 8.79 14.58
CA ASP A 358 -4.14 8.41 13.63
C ASP A 358 -5.21 7.51 14.28
N TYR A 359 -4.80 6.54 15.09
CA TYR A 359 -5.73 5.68 15.84
C TYR A 359 -6.62 6.49 16.80
N GLY A 360 -6.02 7.39 17.58
CA GLY A 360 -6.73 8.24 18.53
C GLY A 360 -7.70 9.19 17.82
N LYS A 361 -7.32 9.73 16.66
CA LYS A 361 -8.21 10.59 15.85
C LYS A 361 -9.37 9.81 15.24
N ARG A 362 -9.16 8.58 14.73
CA ARG A 362 -10.21 7.77 14.11
C ARG A 362 -11.22 7.23 15.12
N ASN A 363 -10.74 6.83 16.30
CA ASN A 363 -11.57 6.22 17.34
C ASN A 363 -11.99 7.21 18.42
N ASN A 364 -11.58 8.48 18.32
CA ASN A 364 -11.81 9.52 19.31
C ASN A 364 -11.34 9.12 20.73
N VAL A 365 -10.12 8.57 20.82
CA VAL A 365 -9.51 8.09 22.07
C VAL A 365 -8.27 8.92 22.40
N ASN A 366 -8.13 9.31 23.66
CA ASN A 366 -6.91 9.94 24.17
C ASN A 366 -5.78 8.89 24.28
N ILE A 367 -4.70 9.10 23.54
CA ILE A 367 -3.55 8.19 23.44
C ILE A 367 -2.88 7.95 24.79
N ALA A 368 -2.89 8.94 25.68
CA ALA A 368 -2.28 8.82 27.01
C ALA A 368 -2.99 7.80 27.91
N SER A 369 -4.23 7.41 27.57
CA SER A 369 -4.98 6.40 28.31
C SER A 369 -4.67 4.95 27.88
N LEU A 370 -3.86 4.76 26.84
CA LEU A 370 -3.53 3.44 26.31
C LEU A 370 -2.42 2.76 27.12
N THR A 371 -2.65 1.50 27.44
CA THR A 371 -1.65 0.61 28.06
C THR A 371 -0.61 0.14 27.04
N GLN A 372 0.55 -0.34 27.50
CA GLN A 372 1.59 -0.88 26.60
C GLN A 372 1.11 -2.10 25.79
N SER A 373 0.24 -2.94 26.36
CA SER A 373 -0.39 -4.05 25.65
C SER A 373 -1.31 -3.54 24.53
N GLU A 374 -2.15 -2.54 24.79
CA GLU A 374 -3.03 -1.95 23.76
C GLU A 374 -2.22 -1.27 22.66
N ILE A 375 -1.15 -0.56 23.00
CA ILE A 375 -0.24 0.05 22.02
C ILE A 375 0.36 -1.02 21.10
N ARG A 376 0.86 -2.12 21.67
CA ARG A 376 1.40 -3.25 20.90
C ARG A 376 0.34 -3.86 19.99
N ASP A 377 -0.86 -4.10 20.51
CA ASP A 377 -1.96 -4.72 19.79
C ASP A 377 -2.44 -3.81 18.62
N ILE A 378 -2.48 -2.49 18.80
CA ILE A 378 -2.74 -1.51 17.73
C ILE A 378 -1.68 -1.61 16.62
N ILE A 379 -0.39 -1.66 16.99
CA ILE A 379 0.70 -1.73 16.01
C ILE A 379 0.65 -3.06 15.24
N LEU A 380 0.32 -4.16 15.92
CA LEU A 380 0.14 -5.48 15.30
C LEU A 380 -1.17 -5.60 14.50
N GLY A 381 -2.09 -4.64 14.64
CA GLY A 381 -3.34 -4.57 13.90
C GLY A 381 -4.42 -5.51 14.45
N MET A 382 -4.42 -5.73 15.77
CA MET A 382 -5.53 -6.40 16.45
C MET A 382 -6.69 -5.42 16.68
N GLU A 383 -7.92 -5.93 16.63
CA GLU A 383 -9.10 -5.17 17.03
C GLU A 383 -9.12 -5.07 18.56
N ILE A 384 -8.96 -3.86 19.08
CA ILE A 384 -9.08 -3.57 20.51
C ILE A 384 -10.39 -2.84 20.79
N SER A 385 -11.01 -3.15 21.92
CA SER A 385 -12.13 -2.37 22.44
C SER A 385 -11.62 -1.00 22.90
N ALA A 386 -12.34 0.07 22.56
CA ALA A 386 -11.97 1.40 23.02
C ALA A 386 -11.93 1.44 24.57
N PRO A 387 -10.91 2.07 25.18
CA PRO A 387 -10.81 2.15 26.64
C PRO A 387 -12.03 2.88 27.23
N SER A 388 -12.49 2.42 28.40
CA SER A 388 -13.70 2.97 29.04
C SER A 388 -13.55 4.46 29.38
N GLN A 389 -14.67 5.21 29.31
CA GLN A 389 -14.69 6.66 29.61
C GLN A 389 -14.13 7.00 31.00
N GLN A 390 -14.33 6.11 31.97
CA GLN A 390 -13.81 6.28 33.33
C GLN A 390 -12.26 6.24 33.37
N ARG A 391 -11.60 5.39 32.56
CA ARG A 391 -10.13 5.37 32.44
C ARG A 391 -9.60 6.62 31.74
N GLN A 392 -10.34 7.12 30.75
CA GLN A 392 -9.98 8.34 30.03
C GLN A 392 -10.00 9.56 30.98
N GLN A 393 -11.02 9.66 31.85
CA GLN A 393 -11.10 10.72 32.87
C GLN A 393 -9.97 10.62 33.91
N ILE A 394 -9.61 9.42 34.36
CA ILE A 394 -8.49 9.23 35.31
C ILE A 394 -7.16 9.69 34.70
N ALA A 395 -6.89 9.34 33.44
CA ALA A 395 -5.68 9.75 32.74
C ALA A 395 -5.60 11.28 32.54
N GLU A 396 -6.74 11.94 32.29
CA GLU A 396 -6.81 13.41 32.21
C GLU A 396 -6.53 14.09 33.55
N ILE A 397 -7.06 13.54 34.66
CA ILE A 397 -6.81 14.04 36.02
C ILE A 397 -5.33 13.85 36.41
N GLU A 398 -4.74 12.69 36.10
CA GLU A 398 -3.31 12.45 36.36
C GLU A 398 -2.40 13.38 35.55
N LYS A 399 -2.78 13.69 34.30
CA LYS A 399 -2.05 14.65 33.47
C LYS A 399 -2.11 16.06 34.07
N GLN A 400 -3.28 16.50 34.53
CA GLN A 400 -3.43 17.79 35.23
C GLN A 400 -2.62 17.84 36.53
N ASN A 401 -2.58 16.75 37.30
CA ASN A 401 -1.78 16.66 38.53
C ASN A 401 -0.26 16.67 38.24
N LYS A 402 0.20 16.05 37.14
CA LYS A 402 1.61 16.11 36.70
C LYS A 402 2.01 17.50 36.19
N GLU A 403 1.12 18.17 35.46
CA GLU A 403 1.35 19.55 35.01
C GLU A 403 1.37 20.53 36.21
N GLN A 404 0.58 20.28 37.26
CA GLN A 404 0.65 21.06 38.51
C GLN A 404 1.92 20.80 39.34
N SER A 405 2.49 19.60 39.30
CA SER A 405 3.67 19.24 40.11
C SER A 405 5.01 19.63 39.50
N GLN A 406 5.05 20.04 38.21
CA GLN A 406 6.27 20.56 37.55
C GLN A 406 6.45 22.09 37.62
N LEU A 407 5.59 22.82 38.35
CA LEU A 407 5.75 24.25 38.61
C LEU A 407 6.63 24.49 39.86
N THR A 408 7.94 24.23 39.76
CA THR A 408 8.91 24.76 40.75
C THR A 408 9.64 25.95 40.14
N ALA A 409 9.23 27.16 40.52
CA ALA A 409 9.88 28.40 40.11
C ALA A 409 11.26 28.52 40.75
N THR A 410 12.31 28.75 39.95
CA THR A 410 13.66 29.02 40.48
C THR A 410 13.86 30.53 40.60
N THR A 411 13.93 31.04 41.82
CA THR A 411 14.24 32.44 42.12
C THR A 411 15.75 32.62 42.20
N THR A 412 16.32 33.48 41.35
CA THR A 412 17.75 33.84 41.45
C THR A 412 17.86 35.28 41.95
N ARG A 413 18.66 35.51 42.99
CA ARG A 413 18.89 36.83 43.62
C ARG A 413 20.26 37.35 43.19
N THR A 414 20.30 38.51 42.54
CA THR A 414 21.55 39.16 42.13
C THR A 414 21.50 40.66 42.41
N THR A 415 22.62 41.21 42.89
CA THR A 415 22.79 42.63 43.23
C THR A 415 23.56 43.37 42.15
N ASN A 416 23.13 44.60 41.81
CA ASN A 416 23.90 45.45 40.89
C ASN A 416 24.97 46.26 41.66
N LYS A 417 25.87 46.94 40.92
CA LYS A 417 27.01 47.72 41.47
C LYS A 417 26.64 48.93 42.34
N HIS A 418 25.36 49.27 42.46
CA HIS A 418 24.82 50.34 43.31
C HIS A 418 24.04 49.81 44.53
N GLY A 419 24.05 48.49 44.79
CA GLY A 419 23.53 47.91 46.03
C GLY A 419 22.03 47.61 46.06
N ASP A 420 21.32 47.80 44.95
CA ASP A 420 19.91 47.40 44.84
C ASP A 420 19.79 45.90 44.52
N GLU A 421 18.94 45.21 45.28
CA GLU A 421 18.66 43.79 45.10
C GLU A 421 17.65 43.56 43.97
N ILE A 422 18.04 42.77 42.96
CA ILE A 422 17.13 42.30 41.92
C ILE A 422 16.77 40.84 42.23
N ILE A 423 15.49 40.59 42.49
CA ILE A 423 14.92 39.25 42.65
C ILE A 423 14.24 38.90 41.32
N THR A 424 14.83 38.01 40.54
CA THR A 424 14.23 37.53 39.29
C THR A 424 13.59 36.17 39.53
N THR A 425 12.25 36.15 39.55
CA THR A 425 11.46 34.91 39.58
C THR A 425 11.20 34.48 38.14
N THR A 426 11.89 33.44 37.68
CA THR A 426 11.62 32.89 36.34
C THR A 426 10.52 31.84 36.47
N THR A 427 9.29 32.21 36.13
CA THR A 427 8.18 31.25 35.94
C THR A 427 7.99 30.95 34.46
N SER A 428 8.10 29.66 34.13
CA SER A 428 7.73 28.99 32.87
C SER A 428 8.87 28.59 31.93
N ASN A 429 8.83 27.30 31.56
CA ASN A 429 9.41 26.71 30.35
C ASN A 429 8.55 26.99 29.10
N TYR A 430 7.72 28.03 29.08
CA TYR A 430 6.93 28.36 27.89
C TYR A 430 7.72 29.20 26.87
N GLU A 431 8.87 29.76 27.26
CA GLU A 431 9.74 30.55 26.37
C GLU A 431 10.92 29.75 25.77
N THR A 432 10.97 28.43 26.01
CA THR A 432 11.84 27.48 25.27
C THR A 432 11.09 26.63 24.25
N GLN A 433 9.87 27.04 23.86
CA GLN A 433 9.48 26.77 22.47
C GLN A 433 10.42 27.61 21.63
N HIS A 434 11.42 26.98 21.00
CA HIS A 434 12.13 27.55 19.89
C HIS A 434 11.12 28.29 19.01
N PHE A 435 11.15 29.61 19.11
CA PHE A 435 10.45 30.50 18.21
C PHE A 435 11.15 30.30 16.86
N THR A 436 10.73 29.26 16.14
CA THR A 436 11.22 28.87 14.82
C THR A 436 10.78 29.96 13.87
N THR A 437 11.56 31.04 13.88
CA THR A 437 11.39 32.20 13.04
C THR A 437 11.61 31.73 11.61
N LYS A 438 10.58 31.93 10.78
CA LYS A 438 10.54 31.70 9.31
C LYS A 438 10.36 30.24 8.90
N THR A 439 9.12 29.91 8.56
CA THR A 439 8.68 28.99 7.49
C THR A 439 9.83 28.20 6.84
N GLU A 440 10.19 27.05 7.41
CA GLU A 440 11.33 26.27 6.94
C GLU A 440 11.02 25.66 5.56
N TRP A 441 11.41 26.39 4.51
CA TRP A 441 11.14 26.02 3.12
C TRP A 441 11.75 24.66 2.75
N ARG A 442 12.77 24.20 3.49
CA ARG A 442 13.44 22.90 3.30
C ARG A 442 12.50 21.73 3.54
N ILE A 443 11.79 21.70 4.68
CA ILE A 443 10.80 20.65 4.99
C ILE A 443 9.71 20.61 3.92
N ARG A 444 9.25 21.80 3.48
CA ARG A 444 8.25 21.88 2.42
C ARG A 444 8.78 21.42 1.07
N ALA A 445 10.03 21.72 0.74
CA ALA A 445 10.68 21.25 -0.49
C ALA A 445 10.79 19.73 -0.53
N ILE A 446 11.15 19.09 0.59
CA ILE A 446 11.18 17.63 0.71
C ILE A 446 9.76 17.07 0.55
N SER A 447 8.77 17.67 1.23
CA SER A 447 7.38 17.23 1.14
C SER A 447 6.80 17.37 -0.27
N ALA A 448 7.16 18.42 -1.01
CA ALA A 448 6.71 18.65 -2.38
C ALA A 448 7.20 17.55 -3.35
N THR A 449 8.30 16.83 -3.05
CA THR A 449 8.73 15.69 -3.88
C THR A 449 7.71 14.55 -3.89
N SER A 450 6.85 14.46 -2.86
CA SER A 450 5.83 13.42 -2.72
C SER A 450 4.55 13.72 -3.52
N LEU A 451 4.39 14.92 -4.09
CA LEU A 451 3.18 15.35 -4.82
C LEU A 451 2.80 14.42 -5.97
N HIS A 452 3.79 13.78 -6.62
CA HIS A 452 3.54 12.83 -7.70
C HIS A 452 2.68 11.63 -7.24
N MET A 453 2.79 11.20 -5.97
CA MET A 453 2.00 10.07 -5.44
C MET A 453 0.50 10.37 -5.38
N ARG A 454 0.12 11.65 -5.19
CA ARG A 454 -1.29 12.07 -5.16
C ARG A 454 -1.96 11.99 -6.53
N THR A 455 -1.17 11.99 -7.61
CA THR A 455 -1.68 11.86 -8.97
C THR A 455 -2.23 10.47 -9.30
N ASN A 456 -2.03 9.49 -8.40
CA ASN A 456 -2.60 8.15 -8.53
C ASN A 456 -4.10 8.12 -8.23
N ASN A 457 -4.59 9.01 -7.37
CA ASN A 457 -5.99 9.10 -6.96
C ASN A 457 -6.52 10.48 -7.30
N ILE A 458 -7.16 10.62 -8.47
CA ILE A 458 -7.73 11.89 -8.92
C ILE A 458 -9.25 11.78 -8.92
N TYR A 459 -9.90 12.65 -8.17
CA TYR A 459 -11.34 12.77 -8.09
C TYR A 459 -11.81 13.99 -8.88
N ILE A 460 -12.93 13.87 -9.58
CA ILE A 460 -13.54 14.95 -10.33
C ILE A 460 -14.91 15.24 -9.72
N SER A 461 -15.10 16.46 -9.23
CA SER A 461 -16.36 16.96 -8.69
C SER A 461 -17.18 17.59 -9.82
N ASN A 462 -18.11 16.81 -10.38
CA ASN A 462 -19.05 17.24 -11.42
C ASN A 462 -20.47 17.30 -10.85
N ASP A 463 -21.25 18.29 -11.30
CA ASP A 463 -22.71 18.29 -11.17
C ASP A 463 -23.36 17.65 -12.42
N GLU A 464 -24.67 17.39 -12.36
CA GLU A 464 -25.44 16.87 -13.49
C GLU A 464 -25.29 17.74 -14.74
N SER A 465 -25.14 17.10 -15.90
CA SER A 465 -24.97 17.79 -17.18
C SER A 465 -26.21 18.61 -17.49
N LYS A 466 -26.08 19.94 -17.50
CA LYS A 466 -27.13 20.86 -17.96
C LYS A 466 -27.14 20.91 -19.49
N ASP A 467 -28.34 20.87 -20.07
CA ASP A 467 -28.51 20.89 -21.52
C ASP A 467 -27.98 22.21 -22.11
N GLY A 468 -27.12 22.13 -23.13
CA GLY A 468 -26.47 23.29 -23.75
C GLY A 468 -25.20 23.83 -23.06
N ALA A 469 -24.75 23.23 -21.95
CA ALA A 469 -23.52 23.65 -21.27
C ALA A 469 -22.24 23.10 -21.95
N TYR A 470 -21.14 23.87 -21.89
CA TYR A 470 -19.84 23.40 -22.37
C TYR A 470 -19.24 22.32 -21.44
N THR A 471 -18.62 21.32 -22.05
CA THR A 471 -17.83 20.30 -21.34
C THR A 471 -16.34 20.52 -21.58
N TYR A 472 -15.55 20.57 -20.52
CA TYR A 472 -14.11 20.84 -20.60
C TYR A 472 -13.30 19.57 -20.43
N ILE A 473 -12.37 19.30 -21.35
CA ILE A 473 -11.53 18.11 -21.32
C ILE A 473 -10.09 18.52 -21.02
N LEU A 474 -9.57 18.10 -19.87
CA LEU A 474 -8.19 18.36 -19.44
C LEU A 474 -7.30 17.12 -19.68
N PRO A 475 -6.17 17.26 -20.40
CA PRO A 475 -5.23 16.15 -20.58
C PRO A 475 -4.56 15.72 -19.28
N GLN A 476 -4.46 14.42 -19.06
CA GLN A 476 -3.84 13.90 -17.84
C GLN A 476 -2.37 14.28 -17.70
N ASN A 477 -1.62 14.41 -18.81
CA ASN A 477 -0.19 14.72 -18.77
C ASN A 477 0.07 16.13 -18.20
N VAL A 478 -0.70 17.13 -18.64
CA VAL A 478 -0.54 18.51 -18.13
C VAL A 478 -1.03 18.64 -16.70
N LEU A 479 -2.14 17.97 -16.33
CA LEU A 479 -2.61 17.95 -14.96
C LEU A 479 -1.56 17.36 -14.01
N LYS A 480 -1.04 16.18 -14.32
CA LYS A 480 -0.03 15.50 -13.50
C LYS A 480 1.19 16.39 -13.32
N LYS A 481 1.66 17.02 -14.41
CA LYS A 481 2.81 17.93 -14.34
C LYS A 481 2.49 19.19 -13.53
N PHE A 482 1.30 19.77 -13.67
CA PHE A 482 0.84 20.94 -12.91
C PHE A 482 0.81 20.66 -11.39
N ILE A 483 0.35 19.46 -10.98
CA ILE A 483 0.38 19.02 -9.58
C ILE A 483 1.82 18.90 -9.07
N VAL A 484 2.71 18.25 -9.84
CA VAL A 484 4.10 17.99 -9.45
C VAL A 484 4.94 19.27 -9.30
N ILE A 485 4.64 20.31 -10.08
CA ILE A 485 5.37 21.58 -9.97
C ILE A 485 4.89 22.49 -8.83
N GLY A 486 3.82 22.13 -8.12
CA GLY A 486 3.20 22.94 -7.07
C GLY A 486 3.89 22.87 -5.69
N ASP A 487 3.25 23.49 -4.70
CA ASP A 487 3.56 23.39 -3.26
C ASP A 487 2.32 22.93 -2.48
N LEU A 488 2.53 22.22 -1.38
CA LEU A 488 1.42 21.69 -0.56
C LEU A 488 0.63 22.77 0.18
N ARG A 489 1.17 23.99 0.32
CA ARG A 489 0.53 25.09 1.06
C ARG A 489 0.33 26.31 0.20
N THR A 490 1.36 26.71 -0.55
CA THR A 490 1.31 27.91 -1.39
C THR A 490 0.66 27.58 -2.72
N GLN A 491 -0.38 28.34 -3.07
CA GLN A 491 -1.10 28.18 -4.31
C GLN A 491 -0.24 28.58 -5.52
N ILE A 492 -0.42 27.86 -6.63
CA ILE A 492 0.11 28.22 -7.95
C ILE A 492 -1.04 28.23 -8.96
N SER A 493 -0.94 29.04 -10.01
CA SER A 493 -1.95 29.21 -11.06
C SER A 493 -1.38 29.04 -12.46
N GLY A 494 -2.25 28.77 -13.43
CA GLY A 494 -1.93 28.76 -14.86
C GLY A 494 -3.16 29.07 -15.71
N PHE A 495 -2.98 29.79 -16.82
CA PHE A 495 -4.05 30.06 -17.77
C PHE A 495 -4.30 28.87 -18.69
N LEU A 496 -5.57 28.58 -18.95
CA LEU A 496 -6.02 27.48 -19.79
C LEU A 496 -6.31 27.99 -21.19
N TYR A 497 -5.71 27.36 -22.19
CA TYR A 497 -5.96 27.62 -23.60
C TYR A 497 -6.34 26.32 -24.30
N GLY A 498 -7.28 26.41 -25.25
CA GLY A 498 -7.79 25.23 -25.92
C GLY A 498 -8.59 25.54 -27.17
N ILE A 499 -9.22 24.51 -27.72
CA ILE A 499 -10.02 24.60 -28.94
C ILE A 499 -11.17 23.59 -28.88
N SER A 500 -12.27 23.90 -29.55
CA SER A 500 -13.34 22.93 -29.78
C SER A 500 -13.01 22.02 -30.97
N PRO A 501 -13.26 20.70 -30.86
CA PRO A 501 -13.23 19.82 -32.02
C PRO A 501 -14.19 20.32 -33.12
N PRO A 502 -13.83 20.21 -34.42
CA PRO A 502 -14.66 20.68 -35.53
C PRO A 502 -16.09 20.10 -35.49
N ASP A 503 -16.22 18.85 -35.09
CA ASP A 503 -17.48 18.12 -35.06
C ASP A 503 -18.34 18.42 -33.82
N LYS A 504 -17.77 19.00 -32.75
CA LYS A 504 -18.41 19.13 -31.44
C LYS A 504 -18.09 20.47 -30.77
N PRO A 505 -18.81 21.56 -31.10
CA PRO A 505 -18.54 22.90 -30.57
C PRO A 505 -18.82 23.04 -29.07
N GLN A 506 -19.65 22.18 -28.50
CA GLN A 506 -19.93 22.15 -27.05
C GLN A 506 -18.80 21.54 -26.21
N ILE A 507 -17.82 20.89 -26.85
CA ILE A 507 -16.66 20.34 -26.15
C ILE A 507 -15.51 21.33 -26.27
N LYS A 508 -14.81 21.57 -25.16
CA LYS A 508 -13.63 22.43 -25.07
C LYS A 508 -12.43 21.57 -24.66
N GLU A 509 -11.53 21.29 -25.59
CA GLU A 509 -10.31 20.53 -25.32
C GLU A 509 -9.19 21.49 -24.90
N ILE A 510 -8.73 21.36 -23.65
CA ILE A 510 -7.61 22.16 -23.15
C ILE A 510 -6.32 21.62 -23.76
N ARG A 511 -5.60 22.45 -24.51
CA ARG A 511 -4.35 22.08 -25.20
C ARG A 511 -3.12 22.62 -24.51
N CYS A 512 -3.23 23.75 -23.81
CA CYS A 512 -2.10 24.42 -23.19
C CYS A 512 -2.42 24.96 -21.80
N ILE A 513 -1.45 24.84 -20.88
CA ILE A 513 -1.41 25.59 -19.63
C ILE A 513 -0.26 26.60 -19.70
N VAL A 514 -0.57 27.89 -19.63
CA VAL A 514 0.43 28.97 -19.60
C VAL A 514 0.67 29.37 -18.15
N LEU A 515 1.91 29.28 -17.67
CA LEU A 515 2.27 29.74 -16.33
C LEU A 515 2.70 31.21 -16.39
N PRO A 516 1.93 32.15 -15.81
CA PRO A 516 2.36 33.53 -15.71
C PRO A 516 3.42 33.70 -14.61
N PRO A 517 4.21 34.79 -14.66
CA PRO A 517 4.93 35.30 -13.49
C PRO A 517 3.95 35.53 -12.33
N GLN A 518 4.16 34.84 -11.21
CA GLN A 518 3.19 34.81 -10.11
C GLN A 518 3.83 34.72 -8.72
N THR A 519 3.10 35.24 -7.74
CA THR A 519 3.38 35.16 -6.30
C THR A 519 2.18 34.56 -5.60
N GLY A 520 2.36 33.42 -4.95
CA GLY A 520 1.30 32.68 -4.28
C GLY A 520 1.31 32.85 -2.77
N THR A 521 0.14 32.80 -2.17
CA THR A 521 -0.06 32.67 -0.72
C THR A 521 -0.82 31.37 -0.42
N THR A 522 -1.21 31.13 0.83
CA THR A 522 -2.09 30.00 1.16
C THR A 522 -3.53 30.19 0.68
N GLN A 523 -3.95 31.43 0.41
CA GLN A 523 -5.34 31.79 0.13
C GLN A 523 -5.57 32.35 -1.27
N ASP A 524 -4.55 32.93 -1.90
CA ASP A 524 -4.66 33.66 -3.16
C ASP A 524 -3.36 33.59 -3.97
N VAL A 525 -3.44 33.84 -5.28
CA VAL A 525 -2.28 33.94 -6.19
C VAL A 525 -2.34 35.27 -6.93
N GLU A 526 -1.28 36.06 -6.80
CA GLU A 526 -1.11 37.32 -7.51
C GLU A 526 -0.30 37.09 -8.78
N PHE A 527 -0.84 37.51 -9.93
CA PHE A 527 -0.19 37.46 -11.24
C PHE A 527 -0.71 38.62 -12.11
N SER A 528 -0.05 38.87 -13.25
CA SER A 528 -0.46 39.92 -14.19
C SER A 528 -1.84 39.62 -14.78
N HIS A 529 -2.73 40.61 -14.80
CA HIS A 529 -4.08 40.44 -15.35
C HIS A 529 -4.13 40.46 -16.88
N GLU A 530 -3.03 40.83 -17.55
CA GLU A 530 -2.93 40.81 -19.01
C GLU A 530 -2.66 39.38 -19.50
N LEU A 531 -3.54 38.89 -20.38
CA LEU A 531 -3.37 37.59 -21.02
C LEU A 531 -2.20 37.63 -22.01
N PRO A 532 -1.31 36.63 -22.02
CA PRO A 532 -0.15 36.63 -22.88
C PRO A 532 -0.53 36.37 -24.34
N ALA A 533 0.21 36.99 -25.25
CA ALA A 533 0.10 36.80 -26.70
C ALA A 533 1.33 36.06 -27.23
N HIS A 534 1.12 35.10 -28.13
CA HIS A 534 2.17 34.33 -28.79
C HIS A 534 1.58 33.62 -30.01
N GLU A 535 2.39 33.42 -31.07
CA GLU A 535 1.98 32.77 -32.34
C GLU A 535 1.24 31.43 -32.12
N ILE A 536 1.81 30.53 -31.31
CA ILE A 536 1.18 29.25 -30.91
C ILE A 536 -0.21 29.39 -30.25
N LEU A 537 -0.49 30.52 -29.61
CA LEU A 537 -1.78 30.77 -28.95
C LEU A 537 -2.82 31.41 -29.88
N GLU A 538 -2.46 31.86 -31.09
CA GLU A 538 -3.40 32.52 -32.01
C GLU A 538 -4.54 31.58 -32.44
N ASP A 539 -4.24 30.30 -32.62
CA ASP A 539 -5.21 29.26 -32.97
C ASP A 539 -6.00 28.73 -31.75
N LEU A 540 -5.69 29.20 -30.53
CA LEU A 540 -6.29 28.72 -29.29
C LEU A 540 -7.11 29.82 -28.61
N GLU A 541 -8.30 29.48 -28.13
CA GLU A 541 -9.11 30.39 -27.32
C GLU A 541 -8.75 30.27 -25.82
N PRO A 542 -8.76 31.39 -25.07
CA PRO A 542 -8.60 31.35 -23.63
C PRO A 542 -9.84 30.75 -22.97
N LEU A 543 -9.66 29.65 -22.26
CA LEU A 543 -10.73 28.88 -21.59
C LEU A 543 -10.81 29.15 -20.08
N GLY A 544 -9.92 29.98 -19.52
CA GLY A 544 -9.94 30.33 -18.10
C GLY A 544 -8.61 30.09 -17.40
N TRP A 545 -8.64 29.66 -16.15
CA TRP A 545 -7.43 29.40 -15.36
C TRP A 545 -7.63 28.25 -14.37
N ILE A 546 -6.51 27.61 -14.01
CA ILE A 546 -6.43 26.56 -12.99
C ILE A 546 -5.52 27.02 -11.86
N HIS A 547 -5.86 26.68 -10.60
CA HIS A 547 -4.96 26.89 -9.47
C HIS A 547 -5.02 25.76 -8.44
N THR A 548 -3.93 25.61 -7.68
CA THR A 548 -3.86 24.66 -6.57
C THR A 548 -4.43 25.26 -5.28
N GLN A 549 -4.99 24.43 -4.41
CA GLN A 549 -5.40 24.84 -3.07
C GLN A 549 -5.15 23.72 -2.04
N GLN A 550 -4.90 24.12 -0.79
CA GLN A 550 -4.49 23.18 0.26
C GLN A 550 -5.63 22.23 0.65
N ASN A 551 -6.86 22.72 0.74
CA ASN A 551 -8.01 21.93 1.17
C ASN A 551 -9.11 21.99 0.10
N GLU A 552 -9.98 20.99 0.09
CA GLU A 552 -11.20 21.03 -0.72
C GLU A 552 -12.24 21.93 -0.05
N THR A 553 -12.75 22.90 -0.80
CA THR A 553 -13.85 23.77 -0.39
C THR A 553 -15.08 23.45 -1.24
N PRO A 554 -16.29 23.40 -0.66
CA PRO A 554 -17.51 23.13 -1.42
C PRO A 554 -17.91 24.32 -2.32
N GLN A 555 -17.32 25.48 -2.09
CA GLN A 555 -17.61 26.74 -2.77
C GLN A 555 -16.34 27.35 -3.37
N LEU A 556 -16.50 28.08 -4.46
CA LEU A 556 -15.44 28.88 -5.08
C LEU A 556 -15.08 30.06 -4.18
N SER A 557 -13.79 30.36 -3.98
CA SER A 557 -13.41 31.41 -3.05
C SER A 557 -13.80 32.80 -3.58
N PRO A 558 -14.10 33.76 -2.69
CA PRO A 558 -14.33 35.15 -3.09
C PRO A 558 -13.19 35.76 -3.93
N GLN A 559 -11.95 35.39 -3.62
CA GLN A 559 -10.77 35.85 -4.36
C GLN A 559 -10.75 35.29 -5.78
N ASP A 560 -11.12 34.02 -5.97
CA ASP A 560 -11.17 33.41 -7.30
C ASP A 560 -12.20 34.10 -8.19
N ILE A 561 -13.36 34.48 -7.63
CA ILE A 561 -14.38 35.25 -8.35
C ILE A 561 -13.83 36.62 -8.76
N SER A 562 -13.14 37.31 -7.86
CA SER A 562 -12.54 38.62 -8.17
C SER A 562 -11.48 38.52 -9.26
N THR A 563 -10.55 37.57 -9.11
CA THR A 563 -9.45 37.36 -10.04
C THR A 563 -9.97 36.94 -11.41
N HIS A 564 -10.92 36.01 -11.48
CA HIS A 564 -11.53 35.60 -12.74
C HIS A 564 -12.26 36.77 -13.41
N ALA A 565 -13.07 37.54 -12.66
CA ALA A 565 -13.82 38.67 -13.20
C ALA A 565 -12.93 39.82 -13.71
N LYS A 566 -11.74 40.01 -13.11
CA LYS A 566 -10.75 41.02 -13.52
C LYS A 566 -9.95 40.59 -14.74
N VAL A 567 -9.50 39.34 -14.79
CA VAL A 567 -8.66 38.83 -15.90
C VAL A 567 -9.47 38.61 -17.17
N PHE A 568 -10.67 38.05 -17.05
CA PHE A 568 -11.52 37.67 -18.19
C PHE A 568 -12.63 38.70 -18.46
N ALA A 569 -12.43 39.96 -18.06
CA ALA A 569 -13.43 41.01 -18.20
C ALA A 569 -13.85 41.23 -19.66
N ASP A 570 -12.89 41.15 -20.59
CA ASP A 570 -13.10 41.43 -22.02
C ASP A 570 -13.33 40.17 -22.86
N LYS A 571 -13.60 39.02 -22.21
CA LYS A 571 -13.80 37.72 -22.87
C LYS A 571 -15.23 37.22 -22.70
N ASP A 572 -15.61 36.24 -23.52
CA ASP A 572 -16.90 35.56 -23.39
C ASP A 572 -16.94 34.74 -22.09
N GLY A 573 -17.51 35.33 -21.04
CA GLY A 573 -17.68 34.71 -19.72
C GLY A 573 -18.49 33.41 -19.74
N GLN A 574 -19.15 33.06 -20.86
CA GLN A 574 -19.80 31.77 -20.97
C GLN A 574 -18.86 30.59 -21.22
N ARG A 575 -17.65 30.86 -21.74
CA ARG A 575 -16.65 29.87 -22.14
C ARG A 575 -15.47 29.78 -21.17
N THR A 576 -15.31 30.77 -20.29
CA THR A 576 -14.19 30.83 -19.35
C THR A 576 -14.55 30.19 -18.03
N ILE A 577 -13.61 29.44 -17.44
CA ILE A 577 -13.81 28.72 -16.19
C ILE A 577 -12.68 28.96 -15.18
N VAL A 578 -12.97 28.68 -13.92
CA VAL A 578 -11.99 28.52 -12.84
C VAL A 578 -11.91 27.05 -12.48
N MET A 579 -10.74 26.45 -12.62
CA MET A 579 -10.47 25.09 -12.16
C MET A 579 -9.72 25.13 -10.83
N THR A 580 -10.27 24.48 -9.81
CA THR A 580 -9.60 24.31 -8.51
C THR A 580 -8.99 22.91 -8.43
N CYS A 581 -7.74 22.84 -7.97
CA CYS A 581 -6.99 21.60 -7.76
C CYS A 581 -6.65 21.45 -6.28
N SER A 582 -7.50 20.74 -5.53
CA SER A 582 -7.40 20.57 -4.08
C SER A 582 -6.52 19.39 -3.68
N PHE A 583 -5.60 19.62 -2.74
CA PHE A 583 -4.66 18.63 -2.24
C PHE A 583 -5.16 17.90 -0.99
N THR A 584 -5.94 16.84 -1.17
CA THR A 584 -6.35 15.93 -0.09
C THR A 584 -5.23 14.92 0.25
N PRO A 585 -5.16 14.37 1.48
CA PRO A 585 -4.16 13.37 1.84
C PRO A 585 -4.21 12.14 0.90
N GLY A 586 -3.16 11.92 0.11
CA GLY A 586 -3.05 10.78 -0.81
C GLY A 586 -3.84 10.90 -2.12
N SER A 587 -4.50 12.03 -2.40
CA SER A 587 -5.31 12.24 -3.59
C SER A 587 -5.36 13.71 -4.03
N VAL A 588 -5.97 13.96 -5.19
CA VAL A 588 -6.29 15.30 -5.70
C VAL A 588 -7.74 15.35 -6.10
N THR A 589 -8.46 16.40 -5.68
CA THR A 589 -9.81 16.68 -6.15
C THR A 589 -9.79 17.86 -7.12
N LEU A 590 -10.41 17.68 -8.29
CA LEU A 590 -10.62 18.74 -9.27
C LEU A 590 -12.08 19.17 -9.30
N CYS A 591 -12.31 20.48 -9.37
CA CYS A 591 -13.62 21.05 -9.65
C CYS A 591 -13.48 22.19 -10.65
N ALA A 592 -14.48 22.37 -11.50
CA ALA A 592 -14.53 23.45 -12.48
C ALA A 592 -15.79 24.29 -12.26
N TYR A 593 -15.60 25.61 -12.28
CA TYR A 593 -16.65 26.59 -12.03
C TYR A 593 -16.70 27.60 -13.16
N LYS A 594 -17.89 28.10 -13.46
CA LYS A 594 -18.15 29.23 -14.35
C LYS A 594 -18.80 30.34 -13.52
N LEU A 595 -18.44 31.60 -13.76
CA LEU A 595 -19.11 32.72 -13.11
C LEU A 595 -20.45 33.03 -13.81
N THR A 596 -21.45 33.36 -13.00
CA THR A 596 -22.71 33.93 -13.49
C THR A 596 -22.53 35.41 -13.83
N PRO A 597 -23.42 36.02 -14.62
CA PRO A 597 -23.36 37.47 -14.89
C PRO A 597 -23.29 38.32 -13.60
N GLY A 598 -24.08 37.97 -12.58
CA GLY A 598 -24.02 38.64 -11.28
C GLY A 598 -22.69 38.43 -10.55
N GLY A 599 -22.07 37.26 -10.68
CA GLY A 599 -20.73 37.00 -10.16
C GLY A 599 -19.64 37.84 -10.83
N PHE A 600 -19.74 38.08 -12.14
CA PHE A 600 -18.83 38.96 -12.88
C PHE A 600 -18.95 40.43 -12.41
N GLU A 601 -20.17 40.94 -12.28
CA GLU A 601 -20.42 42.31 -11.80
C GLU A 601 -19.90 42.51 -10.38
N TRP A 602 -20.20 41.55 -9.50
CA TRP A 602 -19.73 41.59 -8.12
C TRP A 602 -18.19 41.47 -8.02
N GLY A 603 -17.57 40.54 -8.76
CA GLY A 603 -16.12 40.31 -8.73
C GLY A 603 -15.29 41.51 -9.21
N ARG A 604 -15.82 42.28 -10.17
CA ARG A 604 -15.19 43.53 -10.67
C ARG A 604 -15.18 44.66 -9.64
N THR A 605 -16.24 44.77 -8.84
CA THR A 605 -16.40 45.83 -7.85
C THR A 605 -15.71 45.52 -6.52
N LEU A 606 -15.32 44.25 -6.30
CA LEU A 606 -14.66 43.80 -5.09
C LEU A 606 -13.24 44.39 -4.92
N LYS A 607 -13.10 45.23 -3.89
CA LYS A 607 -11.83 45.78 -3.39
C LYS A 607 -11.39 45.17 -2.06
N ASP A 608 -12.32 44.56 -1.32
CA ASP A 608 -12.06 43.96 -0.02
C ASP A 608 -11.38 42.59 -0.20
N LYS A 609 -10.20 42.42 0.40
CA LYS A 609 -9.44 41.16 0.41
C LYS A 609 -9.77 40.27 1.63
N SER A 610 -10.79 40.61 2.41
CA SER A 610 -11.21 39.80 3.55
C SER A 610 -11.71 38.41 3.12
N ILE A 611 -11.72 37.47 4.07
CA ILE A 611 -12.16 36.08 3.83
C ILE A 611 -13.66 36.02 3.54
N ASN A 612 -14.45 36.94 4.11
CA ASN A 612 -15.91 37.01 3.94
C ASN A 612 -16.31 38.41 3.47
N PRO A 613 -16.07 38.76 2.20
CA PRO A 613 -16.41 40.08 1.70
C PRO A 613 -17.93 40.26 1.59
N LYS A 614 -18.36 41.50 1.83
CA LYS A 614 -19.79 41.86 1.82
C LYS A 614 -20.42 41.57 0.46
N GLY A 615 -21.56 40.88 0.47
CA GLY A 615 -22.34 40.58 -0.73
C GLY A 615 -21.92 39.31 -1.46
N TYR A 616 -20.95 38.53 -0.97
CA TYR A 616 -20.64 37.21 -1.51
C TYR A 616 -21.84 36.26 -1.41
N GLN A 617 -22.16 35.57 -2.50
CA GLN A 617 -23.24 34.58 -2.59
C GLN A 617 -22.83 33.39 -3.45
N THR A 618 -23.39 32.22 -3.17
CA THR A 618 -23.16 30.99 -3.97
C THR A 618 -23.81 31.05 -5.35
N SER A 619 -24.72 31.99 -5.59
CA SER A 619 -25.34 32.29 -6.90
C SER A 619 -24.36 32.97 -7.89
N HIS A 620 -23.18 33.40 -7.43
CA HIS A 620 -22.18 34.06 -8.27
C HIS A 620 -21.44 33.09 -9.21
N PHE A 621 -21.55 31.79 -9.00
CA PHE A 621 -20.87 30.78 -9.79
C PHE A 621 -21.73 29.52 -9.93
N GLU A 622 -21.44 28.74 -10.96
CA GLU A 622 -22.05 27.44 -11.21
C GLU A 622 -20.96 26.42 -11.50
N LYS A 623 -21.12 25.18 -11.01
CA LYS A 623 -20.23 24.09 -11.40
C LYS A 623 -20.48 23.71 -12.84
N VAL A 624 -19.41 23.36 -13.54
CA VAL A 624 -19.46 22.91 -14.93
C VAL A 624 -18.82 21.54 -15.07
N GLN A 625 -19.23 20.83 -16.12
CA GLN A 625 -18.74 19.49 -16.37
C GLN A 625 -17.30 19.52 -16.88
N MET A 626 -16.43 18.74 -16.22
CA MET A 626 -15.08 18.49 -16.71
C MET A 626 -14.76 17.00 -16.77
N LEU A 627 -13.87 16.64 -17.69
CA LEU A 627 -13.40 15.27 -17.92
C LEU A 627 -11.87 15.25 -18.03
N LEU A 628 -11.28 14.12 -17.65
CA LEU A 628 -9.86 13.85 -17.88
C LEU A 628 -9.71 12.91 -19.08
N SER A 629 -8.73 13.20 -19.93
CA SER A 629 -8.43 12.40 -21.11
C SER A 629 -6.97 12.00 -21.17
N ASP A 630 -6.72 10.75 -21.52
CA ASP A 630 -5.41 10.21 -21.89
C ASP A 630 -5.25 10.06 -23.42
N LYS A 631 -6.28 10.41 -24.20
CA LYS A 631 -6.30 10.26 -25.67
C LYS A 631 -5.45 11.29 -26.41
N PHE A 632 -5.17 12.43 -25.79
CA PHE A 632 -4.33 13.47 -26.35
C PHE A 632 -3.47 14.10 -25.27
N GLN A 633 -2.40 14.76 -25.68
CA GLN A 633 -1.46 15.44 -24.78
C GLN A 633 -1.60 16.95 -24.92
N GLY A 634 -1.52 17.65 -23.79
CA GLY A 634 -1.32 19.09 -23.76
C GLY A 634 0.14 19.47 -23.57
N PHE A 635 0.44 20.77 -23.65
CA PHE A 635 1.78 21.33 -23.42
C PHE A 635 1.73 22.53 -22.45
N PHE A 636 2.91 23.02 -22.08
CA PHE A 636 3.06 24.21 -21.23
C PHE A 636 3.76 25.33 -21.96
N MET A 637 3.38 26.55 -21.62
CA MET A 637 4.16 27.75 -21.94
C MET A 637 4.54 28.46 -20.65
N ILE A 638 5.76 28.99 -20.60
CA ILE A 638 6.32 29.65 -19.42
C ILE A 638 6.93 31.00 -19.83
N PRO A 639 7.25 31.89 -18.89
CA PRO A 639 7.87 33.17 -19.22
C PRO A 639 9.21 32.98 -19.93
N THR A 640 9.46 33.77 -20.98
CA THR A 640 10.71 33.72 -21.76
C THR A 640 11.90 34.12 -20.90
N PHE A 641 11.72 35.20 -20.14
CA PHE A 641 12.69 35.77 -19.21
C PHE A 641 12.26 35.54 -17.77
N GLY A 642 13.22 35.18 -16.92
CA GLY A 642 12.98 34.97 -15.50
C GLY A 642 12.33 33.61 -15.17
N SER A 643 11.75 33.56 -13.98
CA SER A 643 11.06 32.40 -13.40
C SER A 643 9.55 32.59 -13.53
N TRP A 644 8.75 31.54 -13.50
CA TRP A 644 7.30 31.70 -13.29
C TRP A 644 6.98 31.95 -11.80
N ASN A 645 7.75 31.38 -10.88
CA ASN A 645 7.58 31.54 -9.43
C ASN A 645 8.43 32.70 -8.87
N TYR A 646 7.80 33.69 -8.25
CA TYR A 646 8.45 34.84 -7.62
C TYR A 646 8.38 34.82 -6.08
N ASN A 647 7.88 33.76 -5.44
CA ASN A 647 7.73 33.68 -3.98
C ASN A 647 9.04 33.79 -3.18
N PHE A 648 10.20 33.56 -3.81
CA PHE A 648 11.52 33.72 -3.18
C PHE A 648 12.30 34.93 -3.70
N ASN A 649 11.70 35.71 -4.60
CA ASN A 649 12.27 36.94 -5.12
C ASN A 649 11.77 38.13 -4.28
N GLY A 650 12.67 39.01 -3.84
CA GLY A 650 12.31 40.19 -3.03
C GLY A 650 11.57 41.30 -3.79
N VAL A 651 11.47 41.17 -5.11
CA VAL A 651 10.80 42.14 -6.00
C VAL A 651 9.34 41.75 -6.16
N ARG A 652 8.41 42.60 -5.72
CA ARG A 652 6.97 42.39 -5.93
C ARG A 652 6.62 42.54 -7.41
N LEU A 653 5.88 41.57 -7.95
CA LEU A 653 5.27 41.65 -9.27
C LEU A 653 4.25 42.80 -9.32
N SER A 654 4.29 43.60 -10.39
CA SER A 654 3.23 44.55 -10.70
C SER A 654 2.11 43.83 -11.45
N SER A 655 0.86 44.06 -11.06
CA SER A 655 -0.35 43.43 -11.65
C SER A 655 -0.58 43.77 -13.14
N ASN A 656 0.14 44.76 -13.68
CA ASN A 656 0.04 45.21 -15.08
C ASN A 656 1.36 45.00 -15.86
N SER A 657 2.23 44.10 -15.40
CA SER A 657 3.50 43.85 -16.07
C SER A 657 3.27 42.98 -17.31
N LYS A 658 3.75 43.44 -18.48
CA LYS A 658 3.80 42.61 -19.70
C LYS A 658 4.94 41.61 -19.60
N TYR A 659 4.74 40.43 -20.16
CA TYR A 659 5.74 39.37 -20.19
C TYR A 659 5.59 38.55 -21.47
N ASP A 660 6.72 38.14 -22.03
CA ASP A 660 6.76 37.22 -23.16
C ASP A 660 6.77 35.77 -22.65
N ILE A 661 6.25 34.86 -23.47
CA ILE A 661 6.19 33.43 -23.16
C ILE A 661 6.92 32.60 -24.22
N LYS A 662 7.34 31.39 -23.84
CA LYS A 662 7.95 30.39 -24.71
C LYS A 662 7.45 28.98 -24.39
N LEU A 663 7.52 28.10 -25.38
CA LEU A 663 7.25 26.67 -25.20
C LEU A 663 8.39 26.03 -24.39
N ALA A 664 8.11 25.58 -23.17
CA ALA A 664 9.07 24.84 -22.35
C ALA A 664 8.39 24.10 -21.19
N VAL A 665 9.12 23.14 -20.61
CA VAL A 665 8.65 22.37 -19.45
C VAL A 665 8.80 23.21 -18.18
N PRO A 666 7.73 23.35 -17.36
CA PRO A 666 7.80 24.13 -16.14
C PRO A 666 8.67 23.45 -15.09
N LEU A 667 9.47 24.28 -14.44
CA LEU A 667 10.35 23.90 -13.33
C LEU A 667 9.54 23.73 -12.05
N ASN A 668 9.97 22.86 -11.13
CA ASN A 668 9.27 22.63 -9.87
C ASN A 668 9.32 23.87 -8.96
N TYR A 669 8.35 24.03 -8.06
CA TYR A 669 8.22 25.21 -7.19
C TYR A 669 9.52 25.64 -6.49
N TYR A 670 10.28 24.70 -5.93
CA TYR A 670 11.54 24.94 -5.21
C TYR A 670 12.81 24.85 -6.08
N HIS A 671 12.70 24.92 -7.40
CA HIS A 671 13.84 24.82 -8.31
C HIS A 671 14.86 25.96 -8.08
N LYS A 672 16.15 25.69 -8.35
CA LYS A 672 17.25 26.64 -8.08
C LYS A 672 17.06 28.02 -8.70
N LEU A 673 16.51 28.07 -9.91
CA LEU A 673 16.24 29.30 -10.65
C LEU A 673 15.15 30.18 -10.03
N HIS A 674 14.27 29.61 -9.19
CA HIS A 674 13.22 30.38 -8.52
C HIS A 674 13.73 31.05 -7.24
N ARG A 675 14.93 30.68 -6.78
CA ARG A 675 15.44 31.06 -5.45
C ARG A 675 16.93 31.49 -5.46
N PRO A 676 17.35 32.37 -6.38
CA PRO A 676 18.77 32.72 -6.58
C PRO A 676 19.42 33.31 -5.32
N THR A 677 18.68 34.08 -4.53
CA THR A 677 19.14 34.71 -3.28
C THR A 677 19.67 33.71 -2.26
N HIS A 678 19.05 32.53 -2.15
CA HIS A 678 19.53 31.49 -1.25
C HIS A 678 20.92 31.00 -1.64
N TYR A 679 21.20 30.83 -2.93
CA TYR A 679 22.50 30.34 -3.42
C TYR A 679 23.56 31.43 -3.39
N LEU A 680 23.21 32.67 -3.73
CA LEU A 680 24.14 33.80 -3.69
C LEU A 680 24.61 34.13 -2.27
N ASN A 681 23.78 33.87 -1.25
CA ASN A 681 24.18 34.03 0.15
C ASN A 681 25.20 32.96 0.59
N PHE A 682 25.19 31.75 0.01
CA PHE A 682 26.19 30.73 0.28
C PHE A 682 27.58 31.13 -0.25
N THR A 683 27.66 31.68 -1.47
CA THR A 683 28.92 32.19 -2.04
C THR A 683 29.54 33.35 -1.25
N LYS A 684 28.79 34.06 -0.41
CA LYS A 684 29.32 35.11 0.47
C LYS A 684 29.92 34.56 1.77
N LEU A 685 29.56 33.33 2.16
CA LEU A 685 30.09 32.65 3.34
C LEU A 685 31.44 31.95 3.06
N GLU A 686 31.70 31.55 1.81
CA GLU A 686 32.98 30.98 1.36
C GLU A 686 34.08 32.05 1.08
N GLY A 687 33.86 33.31 1.50
CA GLY A 687 34.75 34.44 1.19
C GLY A 687 36.03 34.57 2.03
N GLU A 688 36.27 33.70 3.01
CA GLU A 688 37.58 33.60 3.67
C GLU A 688 38.35 32.40 3.10
N PRO A 689 39.45 32.61 2.35
CA PRO A 689 40.35 31.51 2.04
C PRO A 689 41.02 31.10 3.35
N MET A 690 40.62 29.98 3.93
CA MET A 690 41.50 29.27 4.85
C MET A 690 42.64 28.70 4.01
N ASP A 691 43.79 29.38 4.03
CA ASP A 691 45.07 28.75 3.74
C ASP A 691 45.22 27.54 4.67
N ALA A 692 44.97 26.37 4.11
CA ALA A 692 45.44 25.10 4.65
C ALA A 692 45.75 24.22 3.44
N ASP A 693 47.02 23.86 3.29
CA ASP A 693 47.48 22.80 2.38
C ASP A 693 46.57 21.57 2.57
N VAL A 694 45.62 21.41 1.65
CA VAL A 694 44.91 20.14 1.47
C VAL A 694 45.56 19.50 0.27
N ASP A 695 46.51 18.61 0.54
CA ASP A 695 46.96 17.64 -0.46
C ASP A 695 45.73 16.86 -0.94
N ASP A 696 45.36 17.08 -2.20
CA ASP A 696 44.37 16.29 -2.92
C ASP A 696 45.02 14.96 -3.31
N PRO A 697 44.64 13.82 -2.70
CA PRO A 697 45.25 12.53 -3.02
C PRO A 697 44.69 11.92 -4.32
N LEU A 698 43.82 12.62 -5.05
CA LEU A 698 43.13 12.10 -6.23
C LEU A 698 43.17 13.08 -7.43
N ASN A 699 44.36 13.60 -7.73
CA ASN A 699 44.77 13.81 -9.12
C ASN A 699 45.88 12.83 -9.52
#